data_AF-A0A284REA2-F1
#
_entry.id   AF-A0A284REA2-F1
#
_cell.length_a   1.000
_cell.length_b   1.000
_cell.length_c   1.000
_cell.angle_alpha   90.00
_cell.angle_beta   90.00
_cell.angle_gamma   90.00
#
_symmetry.space_group_name_H-M   'P 1'
#
loop_
_entity.id
_entity.type
_entity.pdbx_description
1 polymer ?
#
loop_
_entity_poly.entity_id
_entity_poly.type
_entity_poly.pdbx_seq_one_letter_code
_entity_poly.pdbx_strand_id
1 'polypeptide(L)'
;MLKVSAYKFYHTVARLSDNTGLHQPPDRYDSFLRIMHEWHHLCTLKRFGRGHEQGHIEKTQPGELVLRCLACPHPHLNLPDGWLHNLQKRWLYHLFIAVDANFHLCCLNVSDEFNDPSLNQGYAYFVEEEGFKTHLEKYGDVIPEEEKSTCNNHDAVKLANSHGGKGAVVTGVGAVVCGRHDMKRPLSVGDLQKGERYINMDYFILSMLSCDTPPDLVISYDIACQWHKKFFDRMVKYPAPLRLHQAECNILYLVPKFHLPAHILKCRNKISFNFLAKVGQTDGEAPERGWAVTNALANSTKEMGPGSRRDTLDDHFGDYNWRKIIIIALTICEKYKDAIAARAQHVAEFISYEDALRVDHLDALHQWRAMVITWESDRAKLNLFAPTLRPVTENALEEAQARLIDDIKELGAHSTDLQRTRIQQHANRISRKIEAWIKIQKVYMPKTSLLHARDDDRRAPGIEIHPTKIPLYLPSTALRLGVLAQAHDTLAVLRDHLLLKSYLTIWRQRVERKISADATRYRVVYAALDAISTSLGRNEWKSGLPPLRAEDICGLDSYDDMRSEGHRSLSWIWKTNLQGGEEGLQEALCIEWCKSCARAQRWQEECELLTEEIRRVKVTFQFYNNGWNDRARKVDLPGAKVYALKQAALWKELEENAGEQWNDTLASLLPVSHEMPDATLDLDSHGRSSVLSS
;
A
#
# COMPACT_ATOMS: atom_id res chain seq x y z
N MET A 1 -22.70 -0.19 -19.08
CA MET A 1 -23.42 -1.42 -19.50
C MET A 1 -24.48 -1.82 -18.46
N LEU A 2 -25.60 -2.44 -18.88
CA LEU A 2 -26.66 -2.94 -17.97
C LEU A 2 -26.13 -4.15 -17.17
N LYS A 3 -26.42 -4.23 -15.86
CA LYS A 3 -25.94 -5.32 -14.97
C LYS A 3 -27.05 -6.30 -14.56
N VAL A 4 -28.10 -6.38 -15.38
CA VAL A 4 -29.28 -7.22 -15.14
C VAL A 4 -29.08 -8.53 -15.91
N SER A 5 -29.56 -9.65 -15.36
CA SER A 5 -29.48 -10.93 -16.08
C SER A 5 -30.26 -10.89 -17.39
N ALA A 6 -29.75 -11.60 -18.40
CA ALA A 6 -30.42 -11.78 -19.68
C ALA A 6 -31.87 -12.24 -19.50
N TYR A 7 -32.11 -13.17 -18.57
CA TYR A 7 -33.44 -13.65 -18.20
C TYR A 7 -34.40 -12.51 -17.82
N LYS A 8 -33.98 -11.66 -16.86
CA LYS A 8 -34.82 -10.54 -16.41
C LYS A 8 -35.09 -9.55 -17.53
N PHE A 9 -34.06 -9.21 -18.33
CA PHE A 9 -34.22 -8.31 -19.46
C PHE A 9 -35.23 -8.87 -20.49
N TYR A 10 -35.03 -10.12 -20.91
CA TYR A 10 -35.89 -10.79 -21.89
C TYR A 10 -37.34 -10.88 -21.41
N HIS A 11 -37.57 -11.33 -20.17
CA HIS A 11 -38.92 -11.43 -19.63
C HIS A 11 -39.57 -10.06 -19.37
N THR A 12 -38.79 -9.01 -19.09
CA THR A 12 -39.33 -7.64 -19.08
C THR A 12 -39.83 -7.24 -20.46
N VAL A 13 -39.06 -7.49 -21.53
CA VAL A 13 -39.50 -7.19 -22.91
C VAL A 13 -40.73 -8.02 -23.30
N ALA A 14 -40.75 -9.31 -22.95
CA ALA A 14 -41.91 -10.19 -23.19
C ALA A 14 -43.17 -9.66 -22.48
N ARG A 15 -43.06 -9.25 -21.21
CA ARG A 15 -44.18 -8.65 -20.45
C ARG A 15 -44.62 -7.28 -20.95
N LEU A 16 -43.70 -6.49 -21.51
CA LEU A 16 -44.06 -5.23 -22.17
C LEU A 16 -44.81 -5.48 -23.50
N SER A 17 -44.60 -6.65 -24.11
CA SER A 17 -45.28 -7.05 -25.34
C SER A 17 -46.69 -7.60 -25.07
N ASP A 18 -46.83 -8.46 -24.06
CA ASP A 18 -48.12 -8.88 -23.52
C ASP A 18 -48.03 -9.04 -21.99
N ASN A 19 -48.73 -8.17 -21.26
CA ASN A 19 -48.77 -8.21 -19.80
C ASN A 19 -49.96 -9.01 -19.26
N THR A 20 -50.88 -9.44 -20.12
CA THR A 20 -52.10 -10.17 -19.75
C THR A 20 -51.87 -11.68 -19.66
N GLY A 21 -50.87 -12.19 -20.41
CA GLY A 21 -50.59 -13.61 -20.54
C GLY A 21 -51.56 -14.34 -21.47
N LEU A 22 -52.48 -13.63 -22.12
CA LEU A 22 -53.47 -14.19 -23.05
C LEU A 22 -52.87 -14.48 -24.43
N HIS A 23 -51.83 -13.74 -24.80
CA HIS A 23 -51.15 -13.84 -26.09
C HIS A 23 -49.64 -13.88 -25.86
N GLN A 24 -49.18 -14.91 -25.13
CA GLN A 24 -47.76 -15.06 -24.83
C GLN A 24 -46.93 -15.06 -26.11
N PRO A 25 -45.95 -14.15 -26.24
CA PRO A 25 -45.06 -14.14 -27.38
C PRO A 25 -44.25 -15.45 -27.43
N PRO A 26 -43.86 -15.94 -28.62
CA PRO A 26 -43.03 -17.12 -28.75
C PRO A 26 -41.75 -17.00 -27.92
N ASP A 27 -41.35 -18.07 -27.24
CA ASP A 27 -40.10 -18.06 -26.48
C ASP A 27 -38.89 -18.04 -27.42
N ARG A 28 -38.07 -17.01 -27.28
CA ARG A 28 -36.85 -16.73 -28.03
C ARG A 28 -35.67 -16.51 -27.09
N TYR A 29 -35.77 -16.91 -25.83
CA TYR A 29 -34.71 -16.68 -24.84
C TYR A 29 -33.35 -17.28 -25.28
N ASP A 30 -33.33 -18.53 -25.71
CA ASP A 30 -32.09 -19.18 -26.18
C ASP A 30 -31.52 -18.56 -27.46
N SER A 31 -32.39 -18.02 -28.31
CA SER A 31 -31.96 -17.27 -29.50
C SER A 31 -31.38 -15.92 -29.08
N PHE A 32 -32.00 -15.25 -28.12
CA PHE A 32 -31.54 -14.00 -27.55
C PHE A 32 -30.14 -14.16 -26.91
N LEU A 33 -29.91 -15.21 -26.11
CA LEU A 33 -28.60 -15.47 -25.51
C LEU A 33 -27.50 -15.61 -26.57
N ARG A 34 -27.73 -16.43 -27.61
CA ARG A 34 -26.79 -16.63 -28.71
C ARG A 34 -26.50 -15.33 -29.47
N ILE A 35 -27.54 -14.60 -29.85
CA ILE A 35 -27.41 -13.32 -30.56
C ILE A 35 -26.60 -12.32 -29.73
N MET A 36 -26.86 -12.23 -28.43
CA MET A 36 -26.13 -11.32 -27.54
C MET A 36 -24.66 -11.69 -27.42
N HIS A 37 -24.34 -12.98 -27.29
CA HIS A 37 -22.97 -13.48 -27.21
C HIS A 37 -22.18 -13.15 -28.49
N GLU A 38 -22.73 -13.47 -29.66
CA GLU A 38 -22.14 -13.14 -30.96
C GLU A 38 -22.00 -11.62 -31.14
N TRP A 39 -23.03 -10.85 -30.78
CA TRP A 39 -23.03 -9.39 -30.91
C TRP A 39 -21.94 -8.72 -30.09
N HIS A 40 -21.73 -9.13 -28.83
CA HIS A 40 -20.68 -8.58 -27.96
C HIS A 40 -19.28 -8.89 -28.52
N HIS A 41 -19.07 -10.11 -29.01
CA HIS A 41 -17.81 -10.49 -29.64
C HIS A 41 -17.53 -9.64 -30.90
N LEU A 42 -18.51 -9.51 -31.80
CA LEU A 42 -18.40 -8.66 -33.00
C LEU A 42 -18.16 -7.19 -32.65
N CYS A 43 -18.81 -6.67 -31.62
CA CYS A 43 -18.58 -5.30 -31.15
C CYS A 43 -17.15 -5.10 -30.67
N THR A 44 -16.59 -6.09 -29.95
CA THR A 44 -15.20 -6.05 -29.49
C THR A 44 -14.23 -6.06 -30.68
N LEU A 45 -14.39 -7.01 -31.61
CA LEU A 45 -13.56 -7.06 -32.82
C LEU A 45 -13.60 -5.77 -33.64
N LYS A 46 -14.80 -5.19 -33.78
CA LYS A 46 -15.02 -3.90 -34.45
C LYS A 46 -14.29 -2.76 -33.72
N ARG A 47 -14.39 -2.70 -32.39
CA ARG A 47 -13.73 -1.68 -31.55
C ARG A 47 -12.21 -1.66 -31.77
N PHE A 48 -11.59 -2.82 -31.95
CA PHE A 48 -10.14 -2.91 -32.20
C PHE A 48 -9.77 -2.86 -33.68
N GLY A 49 -10.76 -2.75 -34.57
CA GLY A 49 -10.53 -2.60 -36.01
C GLY A 49 -9.99 -3.89 -36.65
N ARG A 50 -10.34 -5.07 -36.12
CA ARG A 50 -9.84 -6.35 -36.67
C ARG A 50 -10.21 -6.55 -38.14
N GLY A 51 -11.31 -5.96 -38.58
CA GLY A 51 -11.70 -5.93 -40.01
C GLY A 51 -10.73 -5.16 -40.92
N HIS A 52 -9.86 -4.31 -40.38
CA HIS A 52 -8.88 -3.50 -41.12
C HIS A 52 -7.50 -4.17 -41.23
N GLU A 53 -7.26 -5.28 -40.52
CA GLU A 53 -5.94 -5.91 -40.45
C GLU A 53 -5.75 -7.02 -41.50
N GLN A 54 -4.50 -7.21 -41.95
CA GLN A 54 -4.14 -8.18 -42.99
C GLN A 54 -4.14 -9.63 -42.44
N GLY A 55 -5.33 -10.25 -42.46
CA GLY A 55 -5.62 -11.55 -41.83
C GLY A 55 -6.80 -11.52 -40.85
N HIS A 56 -7.49 -10.38 -40.77
CA HIS A 56 -8.77 -10.23 -40.09
C HIS A 56 -8.78 -10.78 -38.64
N ILE A 57 -9.85 -11.50 -38.28
CA ILE A 57 -10.11 -12.03 -36.95
C ILE A 57 -9.14 -13.19 -36.63
N GLU A 58 -8.81 -14.02 -37.62
CA GLU A 58 -8.00 -15.23 -37.47
C GLU A 58 -6.57 -14.96 -36.98
N LYS A 59 -6.03 -13.77 -37.26
CA LYS A 59 -4.70 -13.35 -36.77
C LYS A 59 -4.74 -12.57 -35.45
N THR A 60 -5.89 -12.51 -34.78
CA THR A 60 -5.97 -11.82 -33.48
C THR A 60 -5.11 -12.54 -32.46
N GLN A 61 -4.19 -11.81 -31.84
CA GLN A 61 -3.24 -12.38 -30.88
C GLN A 61 -3.82 -12.37 -29.46
N PRO A 62 -3.32 -13.24 -28.57
CA PRO A 62 -3.69 -13.22 -27.16
C PRO A 62 -3.52 -11.83 -26.53
N GLY A 63 -4.54 -11.34 -25.83
CA GLY A 63 -4.54 -10.03 -25.18
C GLY A 63 -4.57 -8.80 -26.09
N GLU A 64 -4.79 -8.97 -27.40
CA GLU A 64 -4.81 -7.87 -28.37
C GLU A 64 -6.09 -7.01 -28.30
N LEU A 65 -7.21 -7.58 -27.84
CA LEU A 65 -8.51 -6.93 -27.71
C LEU A 65 -8.72 -6.27 -26.33
N VAL A 66 -7.67 -5.65 -25.79
CA VAL A 66 -7.70 -4.96 -24.49
C VAL A 66 -7.48 -3.47 -24.61
N LEU A 67 -8.38 -2.70 -23.98
CA LEU A 67 -8.19 -1.27 -23.77
C LEU A 67 -7.14 -1.07 -22.67
N ARG A 68 -5.90 -0.81 -23.08
CA ARG A 68 -4.76 -0.64 -22.17
C ARG A 68 -4.82 0.71 -21.44
N CYS A 69 -4.27 0.76 -20.22
CA CYS A 69 -4.12 2.00 -19.48
C CYS A 69 -3.16 2.96 -20.20
N LEU A 70 -3.61 4.19 -20.44
CA LEU A 70 -2.86 5.20 -21.21
C LEU A 70 -1.71 5.82 -20.43
N ALA A 71 -1.85 5.88 -19.11
CA ALA A 71 -0.86 6.44 -18.21
C ALA A 71 0.22 5.43 -17.79
N CYS A 72 -0.01 4.12 -18.00
CA CYS A 72 1.03 3.11 -17.75
C CYS A 72 2.21 3.28 -18.72
N PRO A 73 3.43 2.94 -18.29
CA PRO A 73 4.60 2.91 -19.16
C PRO A 73 4.50 1.78 -20.19
N HIS A 74 4.66 2.13 -21.47
CA HIS A 74 4.69 1.21 -22.62
C HIS A 74 5.96 1.49 -23.45
N PRO A 75 7.00 0.63 -23.38
CA PRO A 75 8.34 0.89 -23.93
C PRO A 75 8.42 1.41 -25.37
N HIS A 76 7.58 0.88 -26.26
CA HIS A 76 7.58 1.26 -27.69
C HIS A 76 6.44 2.20 -28.08
N LEU A 77 5.73 2.78 -27.11
CA LEU A 77 4.54 3.59 -27.38
C LEU A 77 4.63 4.98 -26.73
N ASN A 78 4.82 5.04 -25.42
CA ASN A 78 4.71 6.31 -24.69
C ASN A 78 5.92 6.67 -23.82
N LEU A 79 7.03 5.93 -23.92
CA LEU A 79 8.28 6.27 -23.23
C LEU A 79 9.21 7.08 -24.16
N PRO A 80 9.97 8.06 -23.61
CA PRO A 80 10.88 8.88 -24.41
C PRO A 80 12.12 8.09 -24.84
N ASP A 81 12.78 8.50 -25.92
CA ASP A 81 14.02 7.87 -26.36
C ASP A 81 15.11 7.87 -25.27
N GLY A 82 15.85 6.76 -25.16
CA GLY A 82 16.92 6.63 -24.18
C GLY A 82 16.47 6.52 -22.72
N TRP A 83 15.16 6.41 -22.44
CA TRP A 83 14.59 6.34 -21.08
C TRP A 83 15.28 5.32 -20.16
N LEU A 84 15.68 4.17 -20.71
CA LEU A 84 16.31 3.07 -19.97
C LEU A 84 17.68 3.45 -19.40
N HIS A 85 18.40 4.35 -20.08
CA HIS A 85 19.74 4.82 -19.68
C HIS A 85 19.68 6.02 -18.73
N ASN A 86 18.54 6.70 -18.63
CA ASN A 86 18.35 7.81 -17.71
C ASN A 86 18.05 7.28 -16.29
N LEU A 87 19.08 6.83 -15.58
CA LEU A 87 18.92 6.22 -14.25
C LEU A 87 18.27 7.14 -13.21
N GLN A 88 18.37 8.47 -13.38
CA GLN A 88 17.74 9.45 -12.49
C GLN A 88 16.21 9.47 -12.63
N LYS A 89 15.70 9.37 -13.86
CA LYS A 89 14.26 9.43 -14.15
C LYS A 89 13.62 8.07 -14.43
N ARG A 90 14.42 7.01 -14.55
CA ARG A 90 13.98 5.65 -14.87
C ARG A 90 12.83 5.16 -13.99
N TRP A 91 12.82 5.59 -12.73
CA TRP A 91 11.81 5.20 -11.76
C TRP A 91 10.39 5.68 -12.10
N LEU A 92 10.24 6.77 -12.85
CA LEU A 92 8.94 7.24 -13.36
C LEU A 92 8.29 6.24 -14.33
N TYR A 93 9.09 5.31 -14.86
CA TYR A 93 8.67 4.29 -15.82
C TYR A 93 8.49 2.92 -15.17
N HIS A 94 8.49 2.84 -13.84
CA HIS A 94 8.08 1.64 -13.11
C HIS A 94 6.64 1.25 -13.49
N LEU A 95 6.43 -0.04 -13.78
CA LEU A 95 5.10 -0.57 -14.00
C LEU A 95 4.47 -1.03 -12.68
N PHE A 96 3.41 -0.35 -12.26
CA PHE A 96 2.65 -0.68 -11.05
C PHE A 96 1.54 -1.68 -11.36
N ILE A 97 1.61 -2.85 -10.74
CA ILE A 97 0.58 -3.89 -10.81
C ILE A 97 0.08 -4.24 -9.42
N ALA A 98 -1.21 -4.54 -9.33
CA ALA A 98 -1.86 -5.02 -8.11
C ALA A 98 -2.54 -6.35 -8.39
N VAL A 99 -2.40 -7.28 -7.46
CA VAL A 99 -2.79 -8.69 -7.59
C VAL A 99 -3.78 -9.00 -6.48
N ASP A 100 -4.92 -9.60 -6.86
CA ASP A 100 -5.96 -9.97 -5.90
C ASP A 100 -6.97 -10.97 -6.52
N ALA A 101 -7.82 -11.57 -5.67
CA ALA A 101 -8.86 -12.52 -6.02
C ALA A 101 -10.26 -12.10 -5.54
N ASN A 102 -11.26 -12.35 -6.38
CA ASN A 102 -12.65 -12.05 -6.11
C ASN A 102 -13.52 -13.31 -6.08
N PHE A 103 -13.98 -13.68 -4.88
CA PHE A 103 -14.81 -14.88 -4.65
C PHE A 103 -16.32 -14.64 -4.83
N HIS A 104 -16.78 -13.41 -5.06
CA HIS A 104 -18.17 -13.16 -5.43
C HIS A 104 -18.47 -13.63 -6.85
N LEU A 105 -17.48 -13.60 -7.75
CA LEU A 105 -17.60 -14.01 -9.16
C LEU A 105 -17.53 -15.55 -9.33
N CYS A 106 -18.27 -16.29 -8.52
CA CYS A 106 -18.38 -17.75 -8.66
C CYS A 106 -19.24 -18.16 -9.87
N CYS A 107 -19.06 -19.40 -10.35
CA CYS A 107 -19.85 -20.01 -11.42
C CYS A 107 -20.31 -21.41 -11.01
N LEU A 108 -21.59 -21.71 -11.23
CA LEU A 108 -22.16 -23.04 -11.05
C LEU A 108 -21.80 -23.97 -12.21
N ASN A 109 -21.79 -25.28 -11.94
CA ASN A 109 -21.58 -26.30 -12.96
C ASN A 109 -22.88 -26.53 -13.77
N VAL A 110 -23.14 -25.67 -14.75
CA VAL A 110 -24.39 -25.67 -15.55
C VAL A 110 -24.19 -26.11 -17.01
N SER A 111 -22.96 -26.08 -17.52
CA SER A 111 -22.59 -26.42 -18.91
C SER A 111 -21.09 -26.76 -18.98
N ASP A 112 -20.59 -27.03 -20.19
CA ASP A 112 -19.19 -27.32 -20.51
C ASP A 112 -18.70 -26.51 -21.73
N GLU A 113 -17.39 -26.57 -22.01
CA GLU A 113 -16.74 -25.85 -23.12
C GLU A 113 -17.21 -26.33 -24.50
N PHE A 114 -17.76 -27.55 -24.60
CA PHE A 114 -18.26 -28.08 -25.87
C PHE A 114 -19.61 -27.46 -26.24
N ASN A 115 -20.50 -27.33 -25.25
CA ASN A 115 -21.83 -26.77 -25.42
C ASN A 115 -21.86 -25.23 -25.35
N ASP A 116 -20.93 -24.62 -24.62
CA ASP A 116 -20.80 -23.16 -24.50
C ASP A 116 -19.33 -22.72 -24.59
N PRO A 117 -18.73 -22.72 -25.80
CA PRO A 117 -17.36 -22.29 -26.02
C PRO A 117 -17.21 -20.76 -25.91
N SER A 118 -16.03 -20.30 -25.49
CA SER A 118 -15.67 -18.87 -25.60
C SER A 118 -15.40 -18.51 -27.06
N LEU A 119 -15.89 -17.34 -27.48
CA LEU A 119 -15.59 -16.73 -28.78
C LEU A 119 -14.28 -15.92 -28.73
N ASN A 120 -13.91 -15.39 -27.56
CA ASN A 120 -12.68 -14.62 -27.39
C ASN A 120 -11.42 -15.49 -27.30
N GLN A 121 -11.46 -16.71 -26.77
CA GLN A 121 -10.28 -17.62 -26.75
C GLN A 121 -8.96 -16.96 -26.27
N GLY A 122 -9.02 -16.12 -25.22
CA GLY A 122 -7.84 -15.41 -24.70
C GLY A 122 -7.42 -14.16 -25.48
N TYR A 123 -8.21 -13.65 -26.43
CA TYR A 123 -7.90 -12.40 -27.14
C TYR A 123 -7.97 -11.15 -26.26
N ALA A 124 -8.54 -11.22 -25.06
CA ALA A 124 -8.83 -10.05 -24.22
C ALA A 124 -8.22 -10.13 -22.80
N TYR A 125 -9.02 -9.99 -21.74
CA TYR A 125 -8.54 -9.87 -20.36
C TYR A 125 -8.31 -11.23 -19.73
N PHE A 126 -9.20 -12.18 -19.99
CA PHE A 126 -9.01 -13.56 -19.60
C PHE A 126 -7.80 -14.18 -20.31
N VAL A 127 -7.04 -14.99 -19.57
CA VAL A 127 -6.03 -15.87 -20.15
C VAL A 127 -6.69 -16.91 -21.05
N GLU A 128 -5.91 -17.46 -21.99
CA GLU A 128 -6.36 -18.60 -22.80
C GLU A 128 -6.56 -19.82 -21.88
N GLU A 129 -7.75 -20.42 -21.95
CA GLU A 129 -8.25 -21.39 -20.97
C GLU A 129 -7.55 -22.75 -21.08
N GLU A 130 -7.33 -23.25 -22.29
CA GLU A 130 -6.76 -24.59 -22.51
C GLU A 130 -5.32 -24.65 -22.01
N GLY A 131 -4.52 -23.64 -22.35
CA GLY A 131 -3.17 -23.44 -21.85
C GLY A 131 -3.13 -23.27 -20.34
N PHE A 132 -4.12 -22.57 -19.77
CA PHE A 132 -4.22 -22.40 -18.33
C PHE A 132 -4.56 -23.71 -17.60
N LYS A 133 -5.55 -24.46 -18.08
CA LYS A 133 -5.89 -25.80 -17.55
C LYS A 133 -4.70 -26.76 -17.63
N THR A 134 -4.02 -26.79 -18.79
CA THR A 134 -2.81 -27.58 -18.99
C THR A 134 -1.71 -27.21 -17.99
N HIS A 135 -1.54 -25.90 -17.71
CA HIS A 135 -0.61 -25.43 -16.70
C HIS A 135 -0.98 -25.94 -15.30
N LEU A 136 -2.25 -25.84 -14.91
CA LEU A 136 -2.73 -26.29 -13.62
C LEU A 136 -2.55 -27.80 -13.42
N GLU A 137 -2.87 -28.60 -14.43
CA GLU A 137 -2.68 -30.06 -14.41
C GLU A 137 -1.22 -30.45 -14.28
N LYS A 138 -0.34 -29.80 -15.05
CA LYS A 138 1.08 -30.15 -15.09
C LYS A 138 1.84 -29.74 -13.83
N TYR A 139 1.52 -28.59 -13.25
CA TYR A 139 2.29 -28.03 -12.14
C TYR A 139 1.57 -28.07 -10.80
N GLY A 140 0.30 -28.47 -10.75
CA GLY A 140 -0.51 -28.52 -9.53
C GLY A 140 0.09 -29.40 -8.43
N ASP A 141 0.70 -30.53 -8.79
CA ASP A 141 1.37 -31.44 -7.86
C ASP A 141 2.85 -31.07 -7.61
N VAL A 142 3.44 -30.24 -8.48
CA VAL A 142 4.87 -29.86 -8.47
C VAL A 142 5.12 -28.61 -7.63
N ILE A 143 4.12 -27.72 -7.60
CA ILE A 143 4.13 -26.49 -6.83
C ILE A 143 3.33 -26.75 -5.56
N PRO A 144 3.99 -26.78 -4.37
CA PRO A 144 3.31 -27.11 -3.12
C PRO A 144 2.17 -26.12 -2.83
N GLU A 145 1.12 -26.62 -2.17
CA GLU A 145 0.09 -25.77 -1.56
C GLU A 145 0.75 -24.80 -0.57
N GLU A 146 0.09 -23.66 -0.34
CA GLU A 146 0.63 -22.52 0.41
C GLU A 146 1.33 -22.91 1.72
N GLU A 147 2.55 -22.40 1.90
CA GLU A 147 3.28 -22.54 3.16
C GLU A 147 2.52 -21.84 4.28
N LYS A 148 2.58 -22.39 5.50
CA LYS A 148 1.96 -21.75 6.68
C LYS A 148 2.48 -20.32 6.82
N SER A 149 1.54 -19.37 6.83
CA SER A 149 1.85 -17.95 7.02
C SER A 149 2.82 -17.73 8.18
N THR A 150 3.95 -17.11 7.87
CA THR A 150 4.93 -16.63 8.85
C THR A 150 4.63 -15.21 9.33
N CYS A 151 3.58 -14.58 8.79
CA CYS A 151 3.18 -13.21 9.05
C CYS A 151 1.72 -13.20 9.51
N ASN A 152 1.51 -13.23 10.83
CA ASN A 152 0.20 -13.29 11.52
C ASN A 152 -0.74 -14.43 11.05
N ASN A 153 -1.68 -14.83 11.91
CA ASN A 153 -2.74 -15.76 11.51
C ASN A 153 -3.75 -15.00 10.64
N HIS A 154 -3.48 -14.85 9.34
CA HIS A 154 -4.51 -14.44 8.38
C HIS A 154 -5.48 -15.62 8.22
N ASP A 155 -6.42 -15.74 9.15
CA ASP A 155 -7.50 -16.70 9.06
C ASP A 155 -8.40 -16.41 7.84
N ALA A 156 -8.39 -15.17 7.32
CA ALA A 156 -9.10 -14.78 6.10
C ALA A 156 -8.59 -15.47 4.82
N VAL A 157 -7.27 -15.55 4.61
CA VAL A 157 -6.66 -16.25 3.45
C VAL A 157 -6.94 -17.75 3.55
N LYS A 158 -6.82 -18.32 4.76
CA LYS A 158 -7.15 -19.73 5.02
C LYS A 158 -8.63 -20.03 4.78
N LEU A 159 -9.55 -19.12 5.13
CA LEU A 159 -10.99 -19.29 4.92
C LEU A 159 -11.37 -19.18 3.44
N ALA A 160 -10.76 -18.24 2.71
CA ALA A 160 -10.92 -18.10 1.26
C ALA A 160 -10.45 -19.35 0.49
N ASN A 161 -9.39 -20.01 0.98
CA ASN A 161 -8.82 -21.22 0.38
C ASN A 161 -9.54 -22.54 0.73
N SER A 162 -10.50 -22.52 1.67
CA SER A 162 -11.04 -23.74 2.28
C SER A 162 -12.48 -24.09 1.88
N HIS A 163 -13.20 -23.22 1.16
CA HIS A 163 -14.57 -23.51 0.72
C HIS A 163 -14.76 -23.43 -0.80
N GLY A 164 -14.48 -24.55 -1.48
CA GLY A 164 -15.13 -24.82 -2.76
C GLY A 164 -16.62 -25.06 -2.51
N GLY A 165 -17.48 -24.16 -2.98
CA GLY A 165 -18.92 -24.30 -2.83
C GLY A 165 -19.41 -25.59 -3.51
N LYS A 166 -20.22 -26.40 -2.83
CA LYS A 166 -20.86 -27.58 -3.45
C LYS A 166 -21.62 -27.14 -4.71
N GLY A 167 -21.23 -27.67 -5.87
CA GLY A 167 -21.86 -27.38 -7.17
C GLY A 167 -21.27 -26.23 -7.98
N ALA A 168 -20.22 -25.55 -7.49
CA ALA A 168 -19.49 -24.53 -8.25
C ALA A 168 -18.34 -25.15 -9.05
N VAL A 169 -18.21 -24.75 -10.32
CA VAL A 169 -17.06 -25.09 -11.18
C VAL A 169 -15.96 -24.02 -11.08
N VAL A 170 -16.34 -22.78 -10.78
CA VAL A 170 -15.42 -21.66 -10.51
C VAL A 170 -15.76 -21.08 -9.14
N THR A 171 -14.77 -21.03 -8.24
CA THR A 171 -14.95 -20.48 -6.88
C THR A 171 -14.75 -18.98 -6.81
N GLY A 172 -14.09 -18.38 -7.81
CA GLY A 172 -13.82 -16.96 -7.90
C GLY A 172 -12.96 -16.63 -9.12
N VAL A 173 -12.51 -15.39 -9.22
CA VAL A 173 -11.67 -14.90 -10.31
C VAL A 173 -10.45 -14.22 -9.73
N GLY A 174 -9.25 -14.60 -10.16
CA GLY A 174 -8.01 -13.89 -9.85
C GLY A 174 -7.72 -12.86 -10.94
N ALA A 175 -7.15 -11.71 -10.57
CA ALA A 175 -6.75 -10.71 -11.57
C ALA A 175 -5.48 -9.94 -11.20
N VAL A 176 -4.79 -9.49 -12.25
CA VAL A 176 -3.70 -8.51 -12.17
C VAL A 176 -4.14 -7.21 -12.85
N VAL A 177 -4.18 -6.12 -12.10
CA VAL A 177 -4.64 -4.82 -12.59
C VAL A 177 -3.54 -3.78 -12.51
N CYS A 178 -3.70 -2.66 -13.23
CA CYS A 178 -2.88 -1.47 -13.03
C CYS A 178 -3.08 -0.95 -11.60
N GLY A 179 -2.01 -0.93 -10.81
CA GLY A 179 -2.05 -0.53 -9.40
C GLY A 179 -2.36 0.95 -9.17
N ARG A 180 -2.20 1.82 -10.18
CA ARG A 180 -2.41 3.27 -10.07
C ARG A 180 -3.72 3.77 -10.67
N HIS A 181 -4.20 3.12 -11.73
CA HIS A 181 -5.34 3.58 -12.53
C HIS A 181 -6.53 2.61 -12.52
N ASP A 182 -6.40 1.46 -11.85
CA ASP A 182 -7.50 0.50 -11.68
C ASP A 182 -8.10 0.11 -13.03
N MET A 183 -7.25 -0.45 -13.88
CA MET A 183 -7.59 -0.97 -15.20
C MET A 183 -7.07 -2.39 -15.33
N LYS A 184 -7.91 -3.30 -15.84
CA LYS A 184 -7.52 -4.71 -16.04
C LYS A 184 -6.49 -4.76 -17.17
N ARG A 185 -5.49 -5.64 -17.04
CA ARG A 185 -4.42 -5.78 -18.04
C ARG A 185 -4.73 -6.90 -19.05
N PRO A 186 -4.04 -6.95 -20.20
CA PRO A 186 -4.13 -8.10 -21.10
C PRO A 186 -3.73 -9.39 -20.40
N LEU A 187 -4.43 -10.49 -20.67
CA LEU A 187 -4.10 -11.84 -20.19
C LEU A 187 -3.83 -11.88 -18.68
N SER A 188 -4.62 -11.15 -17.92
CA SER A 188 -4.37 -10.88 -16.50
C SER A 188 -5.43 -11.47 -15.57
N VAL A 189 -6.49 -12.03 -16.14
CA VAL A 189 -7.65 -12.53 -15.40
C VAL A 189 -7.80 -14.02 -15.66
N GLY A 190 -8.20 -14.79 -14.64
CA GLY A 190 -8.55 -16.19 -14.84
C GLY A 190 -9.40 -16.77 -13.72
N ASP A 191 -10.06 -17.87 -14.03
CA ASP A 191 -10.96 -18.54 -13.11
C ASP A 191 -10.19 -19.34 -12.05
N LEU A 192 -10.66 -19.27 -10.80
CA LEU A 192 -10.09 -19.99 -9.68
C LEU A 192 -10.91 -21.26 -9.41
N GLN A 193 -10.23 -22.39 -9.35
CA GLN A 193 -10.85 -23.71 -9.10
C GLN A 193 -11.04 -23.95 -7.60
N LYS A 194 -10.12 -23.42 -6.79
CA LYS A 194 -10.13 -23.50 -5.33
C LYS A 194 -9.18 -22.45 -4.78
N GLY A 195 -9.70 -21.45 -4.08
CA GLY A 195 -8.87 -20.46 -3.41
C GLY A 195 -7.92 -19.70 -4.32
N GLU A 196 -7.00 -18.97 -3.71
CA GLU A 196 -6.00 -18.13 -4.37
C GLU A 196 -4.62 -18.83 -4.41
N ARG A 197 -4.57 -20.04 -5.00
CA ARG A 197 -3.32 -20.81 -5.06
C ARG A 197 -2.25 -20.05 -5.83
N TYR A 198 -0.99 -20.15 -5.37
CA TYR A 198 0.16 -19.52 -6.03
C TYR A 198 0.29 -19.88 -7.51
N ILE A 199 0.00 -21.12 -7.90
CA ILE A 199 0.03 -21.54 -9.30
C ILE A 199 -0.93 -20.72 -10.20
N ASN A 200 -2.12 -20.37 -9.69
CA ASN A 200 -3.08 -19.55 -10.42
C ASN A 200 -2.52 -18.12 -10.59
N MET A 201 -2.10 -17.49 -9.49
CA MET A 201 -1.64 -16.10 -9.50
C MET A 201 -0.31 -15.91 -10.23
N ASP A 202 0.61 -16.87 -10.11
CA ASP A 202 1.85 -16.90 -10.88
C ASP A 202 1.54 -16.90 -12.38
N TYR A 203 0.61 -17.75 -12.83
CA TYR A 203 0.22 -17.82 -14.24
C TYR A 203 -0.33 -16.50 -14.76
N PHE A 204 -1.19 -15.82 -14.00
CA PHE A 204 -1.78 -14.54 -14.42
C PHE A 204 -0.73 -13.41 -14.49
N ILE A 205 0.17 -13.35 -13.51
CA ILE A 205 1.27 -12.37 -13.51
C ILE A 205 2.20 -12.62 -14.70
N LEU A 206 2.63 -13.88 -14.91
CA LEU A 206 3.56 -14.24 -15.98
C LEU A 206 2.93 -14.08 -17.37
N SER A 207 1.66 -14.44 -17.53
CA SER A 207 0.92 -14.27 -18.79
C SER A 207 0.79 -12.79 -19.16
N MET A 208 0.45 -11.93 -18.19
CA MET A 208 0.38 -10.48 -18.42
C MET A 208 1.75 -9.87 -18.74
N LEU A 209 2.82 -10.34 -18.09
CA LEU A 209 4.19 -9.86 -18.29
C LEU A 209 4.86 -10.41 -19.56
N SER A 210 4.25 -11.39 -20.24
CA SER A 210 4.68 -11.81 -21.58
C SER A 210 4.46 -10.73 -22.64
N CYS A 211 3.61 -9.74 -22.36
CA CYS A 211 3.48 -8.53 -23.16
C CYS A 211 4.68 -7.59 -23.00
N ASP A 212 4.90 -6.72 -23.99
CA ASP A 212 5.90 -5.64 -23.89
C ASP A 212 5.67 -4.79 -22.63
N THR A 213 6.61 -4.88 -21.68
CA THR A 213 6.57 -4.25 -20.37
C THR A 213 7.95 -3.74 -19.96
N PRO A 214 8.02 -2.65 -19.16
CA PRO A 214 9.29 -2.18 -18.62
C PRO A 214 10.00 -3.23 -17.74
N PRO A 215 11.32 -3.12 -17.57
CA PRO A 215 12.09 -4.03 -16.76
C PRO A 215 11.85 -3.87 -15.25
N ASP A 216 11.37 -2.69 -14.83
CA ASP A 216 11.19 -2.33 -13.42
C ASP A 216 9.71 -2.39 -13.03
N LEU A 217 9.41 -3.15 -11.99
CA LEU A 217 8.05 -3.49 -11.57
C LEU A 217 7.81 -3.11 -10.12
N VAL A 218 6.59 -2.66 -9.84
CA VAL A 218 6.05 -2.55 -8.48
C VAL A 218 4.85 -3.49 -8.39
N ILE A 219 4.96 -4.53 -7.57
CA ILE A 219 3.93 -5.55 -7.38
C ILE A 219 3.30 -5.38 -6.00
N SER A 220 2.04 -4.96 -6.01
CA SER A 220 1.18 -4.90 -4.83
C SER A 220 0.40 -6.20 -4.67
N TYR A 221 0.48 -6.83 -3.51
CA TYR A 221 -0.29 -8.04 -3.20
C TYR A 221 -0.47 -8.18 -1.69
N ASP A 222 -1.66 -8.54 -1.23
CA ASP A 222 -1.98 -8.79 0.18
C ASP A 222 -0.96 -9.70 0.85
N ILE A 223 -0.66 -10.81 0.21
CA ILE A 223 0.31 -11.78 0.72
C ILE A 223 1.68 -11.62 0.07
N ALA A 224 2.00 -10.42 -0.46
CA ALA A 224 3.32 -10.12 -1.04
C ALA A 224 4.43 -10.62 -0.12
N CYS A 225 4.36 -10.34 1.19
CA CYS A 225 5.34 -10.76 2.20
C CYS A 225 5.67 -12.27 2.27
N GLN A 226 4.82 -13.11 1.70
CA GLN A 226 4.94 -14.56 1.66
C GLN A 226 5.21 -15.02 0.23
N TRP A 227 4.34 -14.62 -0.69
CA TRP A 227 4.32 -15.07 -2.08
C TRP A 227 5.65 -14.85 -2.81
N HIS A 228 6.25 -13.65 -2.69
CA HIS A 228 7.44 -13.29 -3.48
C HIS A 228 8.70 -14.09 -3.12
N LYS A 229 8.81 -14.58 -1.87
CA LYS A 229 10.02 -15.23 -1.35
C LYS A 229 10.44 -16.45 -2.15
N LYS A 230 9.48 -17.14 -2.74
CA LYS A 230 9.66 -18.36 -3.54
C LYS A 230 9.21 -18.19 -4.98
N PHE A 231 8.89 -16.97 -5.40
CA PHE A 231 8.35 -16.74 -6.73
C PHE A 231 9.35 -17.10 -7.84
N PHE A 232 10.61 -16.67 -7.73
CA PHE A 232 11.65 -17.06 -8.68
C PHE A 232 11.96 -18.57 -8.64
N ASP A 233 11.99 -19.18 -7.45
CA ASP A 233 12.15 -20.64 -7.28
C ASP A 233 11.03 -21.43 -7.99
N ARG A 234 9.78 -20.93 -7.93
CA ARG A 234 8.63 -21.52 -8.64
C ARG A 234 8.76 -21.29 -10.15
N MET A 235 9.08 -20.07 -10.57
CA MET A 235 9.19 -19.68 -11.97
C MET A 235 10.21 -20.52 -12.77
N VAL A 236 11.32 -20.93 -12.15
CA VAL A 236 12.32 -21.80 -12.82
C VAL A 236 11.72 -23.14 -13.27
N LYS A 237 10.68 -23.63 -12.58
CA LYS A 237 9.98 -24.88 -12.91
C LYS A 237 9.03 -24.73 -14.10
N TYR A 238 8.62 -23.51 -14.42
CA TYR A 238 7.75 -23.20 -15.55
C TYR A 238 8.52 -23.20 -16.88
N PRO A 239 7.82 -23.40 -18.02
CA PRO A 239 8.47 -23.43 -19.33
C PRO A 239 8.96 -22.04 -19.72
N ALA A 240 9.92 -21.97 -20.65
CA ALA A 240 10.57 -20.72 -21.04
C ALA A 240 9.62 -19.54 -21.37
N PRO A 241 8.47 -19.73 -22.04
CA PRO A 241 7.53 -18.63 -22.30
C PRO A 241 6.88 -18.01 -21.05
N LEU A 242 6.87 -18.72 -19.91
CA LEU A 242 6.36 -18.25 -18.62
C LEU A 242 7.50 -17.90 -17.66
N ARG A 243 8.60 -17.36 -18.18
CA ARG A 243 9.71 -16.84 -17.39
C ARG A 243 9.86 -15.35 -17.63
N LEU A 244 10.05 -14.60 -16.55
CA LEU A 244 10.25 -13.17 -16.62
C LEU A 244 11.54 -12.82 -17.36
N HIS A 245 11.45 -11.76 -18.15
CA HIS A 245 12.64 -11.07 -18.67
C HIS A 245 13.23 -10.11 -17.63
N GLN A 246 12.44 -9.72 -16.62
CA GLN A 246 12.82 -8.86 -15.52
C GLN A 246 13.72 -9.56 -14.51
N ALA A 247 14.77 -8.87 -14.06
CA ALA A 247 15.61 -9.32 -12.95
C ALA A 247 14.92 -9.08 -11.60
N GLU A 248 15.14 -9.96 -10.63
CA GLU A 248 14.55 -9.84 -9.27
C GLU A 248 14.89 -8.50 -8.61
N CYS A 249 16.10 -7.97 -8.85
CA CYS A 249 16.53 -6.67 -8.31
C CYS A 249 15.70 -5.49 -8.81
N ASN A 250 14.99 -5.64 -9.94
CA ASN A 250 14.16 -4.60 -10.53
C ASN A 250 12.70 -4.66 -10.03
N ILE A 251 12.38 -5.56 -9.09
CA ILE A 251 11.01 -5.75 -8.59
C ILE A 251 10.88 -5.26 -7.15
N LEU A 252 9.91 -4.36 -6.93
CA LEU A 252 9.48 -3.92 -5.62
C LEU A 252 8.19 -4.64 -5.22
N TYR A 253 8.24 -5.43 -4.14
CA TYR A 253 7.06 -6.09 -3.57
C TYR A 253 6.50 -5.29 -2.41
N LEU A 254 5.20 -5.01 -2.45
CA LEU A 254 4.49 -4.16 -1.50
C LEU A 254 3.17 -4.79 -1.07
N VAL A 255 2.73 -4.46 0.14
CA VAL A 255 1.39 -4.80 0.62
C VAL A 255 0.51 -3.53 0.54
N PRO A 256 -0.74 -3.63 0.03
CA PRO A 256 -1.67 -2.50 -0.03
C PRO A 256 -1.85 -1.82 1.34
N LYS A 257 -2.07 -0.49 1.33
CA LYS A 257 -2.11 0.34 2.54
C LYS A 257 -3.21 -0.09 3.53
N PHE A 258 -4.37 -0.55 3.06
CA PHE A 258 -5.49 -1.01 3.88
C PHE A 258 -5.21 -2.36 4.54
N HIS A 259 -4.53 -3.26 3.83
CA HIS A 259 -4.21 -4.61 4.31
C HIS A 259 -2.98 -4.61 5.23
N LEU A 260 -2.05 -3.65 5.03
CA LEU A 260 -0.79 -3.53 5.76
C LEU A 260 -0.90 -3.66 7.30
N PRO A 261 -1.88 -3.04 7.99
CA PRO A 261 -2.02 -3.15 9.45
C PRO A 261 -2.23 -4.58 9.96
N ALA A 262 -2.79 -5.48 9.15
CA ALA A 262 -3.00 -6.89 9.50
C ALA A 262 -1.68 -7.68 9.57
N HIS A 263 -0.61 -7.15 8.95
CA HIS A 263 0.70 -7.79 8.93
C HIS A 263 1.53 -7.48 10.19
N ILE A 264 2.48 -8.36 10.48
CA ILE A 264 3.45 -8.14 11.57
C ILE A 264 4.28 -6.87 11.32
N LEU A 265 4.77 -6.25 12.39
CA LEU A 265 5.51 -4.99 12.35
C LEU A 265 6.69 -5.00 11.36
N LYS A 266 7.41 -6.12 11.25
CA LYS A 266 8.50 -6.29 10.28
C LYS A 266 8.05 -6.07 8.83
N CYS A 267 6.86 -6.57 8.47
CA CYS A 267 6.28 -6.38 7.15
C CYS A 267 5.78 -4.94 6.98
N ARG A 268 5.07 -4.42 7.99
CA ARG A 268 4.59 -3.02 8.03
C ARG A 268 5.68 -1.98 7.75
N ASN A 269 6.93 -2.27 8.12
CA ASN A 269 8.05 -1.35 7.91
C ASN A 269 8.88 -1.65 6.65
N LYS A 270 8.86 -2.87 6.11
CA LYS A 270 9.74 -3.29 4.99
C LYS A 270 9.07 -3.30 3.61
N ILE A 271 7.76 -3.44 3.54
CA ILE A 271 7.00 -3.60 2.29
C ILE A 271 5.80 -2.65 2.24
N SER A 272 6.01 -1.40 2.71
CA SER A 272 4.98 -0.38 2.81
C SER A 272 5.13 0.70 1.74
N PHE A 273 4.03 0.99 1.04
CA PHE A 273 3.94 2.15 0.16
C PHE A 273 4.24 3.49 0.85
N ASN A 274 4.05 3.59 2.17
CA ASN A 274 4.30 4.83 2.90
C ASN A 274 5.80 5.14 3.06
N PHE A 275 6.65 4.11 3.03
CA PHE A 275 8.07 4.25 3.39
C PHE A 275 9.01 3.97 2.23
N LEU A 276 8.63 3.15 1.25
CA LEU A 276 9.50 2.86 0.10
C LEU A 276 9.54 4.02 -0.88
N ALA A 277 10.73 4.33 -1.38
CA ALA A 277 10.93 5.35 -2.40
C ALA A 277 10.46 4.95 -3.78
N LYS A 278 10.21 5.97 -4.61
CA LYS A 278 9.89 5.86 -6.04
C LYS A 278 8.55 5.16 -6.30
N VAL A 279 7.59 5.39 -5.41
CA VAL A 279 6.22 4.84 -5.50
C VAL A 279 5.12 5.90 -5.32
N GLY A 280 5.50 7.14 -5.01
CA GLY A 280 4.56 8.23 -4.80
C GLY A 280 3.56 7.93 -3.68
N GLN A 281 2.32 8.37 -3.87
CA GLN A 281 1.21 8.12 -2.94
C GLN A 281 0.34 6.92 -3.30
N THR A 282 0.83 6.03 -4.17
CA THR A 282 0.13 4.79 -4.55
C THR A 282 -0.35 4.01 -3.32
N ASP A 283 -1.60 3.55 -3.33
CA ASP A 283 -2.19 2.83 -2.19
C ASP A 283 -2.20 1.31 -2.33
N GLY A 284 -2.16 0.79 -3.55
CA GLY A 284 -2.25 -0.65 -3.84
C GLY A 284 -3.68 -1.21 -3.88
N GLU A 285 -4.70 -0.38 -3.63
CA GLU A 285 -6.12 -0.77 -3.45
C GLU A 285 -6.92 -0.78 -4.77
N ALA A 286 -6.22 -0.79 -5.90
CA ALA A 286 -6.85 -0.78 -7.22
C ALA A 286 -7.80 -1.98 -7.44
N PRO A 287 -7.45 -3.22 -7.09
CA PRO A 287 -8.35 -4.37 -7.28
C PRO A 287 -9.69 -4.19 -6.58
N GLU A 288 -9.68 -3.78 -5.31
CA GLU A 288 -10.88 -3.66 -4.48
C GLU A 288 -11.91 -2.66 -5.03
N ARG A 289 -11.44 -1.52 -5.55
CA ARG A 289 -12.28 -0.54 -6.26
C ARG A 289 -12.91 -1.15 -7.50
N GLY A 290 -12.12 -1.92 -8.25
CA GLY A 290 -12.59 -2.67 -9.42
C GLY A 290 -13.65 -3.71 -9.05
N TRP A 291 -13.46 -4.44 -7.95
CA TRP A 291 -14.37 -5.47 -7.44
C TRP A 291 -15.69 -4.92 -6.99
N ALA A 292 -15.72 -3.78 -6.29
CA ALA A 292 -16.97 -3.11 -5.92
C ALA A 292 -17.88 -2.89 -7.14
N VAL A 293 -17.31 -2.64 -8.33
CA VAL A 293 -18.06 -2.45 -9.57
C VAL A 293 -18.47 -3.77 -10.21
N THR A 294 -17.59 -4.78 -10.25
CA THR A 294 -17.84 -6.06 -10.93
C THR A 294 -18.67 -7.02 -10.09
N ASN A 295 -18.72 -6.87 -8.76
CA ASN A 295 -19.53 -7.71 -7.87
C ASN A 295 -21.03 -7.65 -8.19
N ALA A 296 -21.49 -6.55 -8.80
CA ALA A 296 -22.85 -6.43 -9.30
C ALA A 296 -23.18 -7.43 -10.44
N LEU A 297 -22.16 -8.04 -11.07
CA LEU A 297 -22.31 -9.07 -12.10
C LEU A 297 -22.41 -10.48 -11.53
N ALA A 298 -22.01 -10.68 -10.26
CA ALA A 298 -21.90 -12.00 -9.65
C ALA A 298 -23.13 -12.86 -9.89
N ASN A 299 -24.33 -12.34 -9.61
CA ASN A 299 -25.58 -13.08 -9.79
C ASN A 299 -25.92 -13.34 -11.26
N SER A 300 -25.63 -12.41 -12.17
CA SER A 300 -25.96 -12.59 -13.59
C SER A 300 -25.01 -13.56 -14.29
N THR A 301 -23.76 -13.65 -13.84
CA THR A 301 -22.74 -14.54 -14.43
C THR A 301 -22.69 -15.92 -13.78
N LYS A 302 -23.30 -16.08 -12.59
CA LYS A 302 -23.21 -17.31 -11.79
C LYS A 302 -23.82 -18.55 -12.47
N GLU A 303 -24.85 -18.35 -13.28
CA GLU A 303 -25.60 -19.41 -13.98
C GLU A 303 -25.30 -19.45 -15.49
N MET A 304 -24.30 -18.70 -15.94
CA MET A 304 -23.87 -18.75 -17.35
C MET A 304 -22.95 -19.95 -17.57
N GLY A 305 -22.95 -20.50 -18.79
CA GLY A 305 -21.93 -21.46 -19.18
C GLY A 305 -20.52 -20.83 -19.22
N PRO A 306 -19.47 -21.65 -19.30
CA PRO A 306 -18.08 -21.19 -19.15
C PRO A 306 -17.65 -20.17 -20.23
N GLY A 307 -17.96 -20.42 -21.50
CA GLY A 307 -17.61 -19.54 -22.61
C GLY A 307 -18.34 -18.20 -22.55
N SER A 308 -19.66 -18.25 -22.49
CA SER A 308 -20.52 -17.07 -22.39
C SER A 308 -20.17 -16.22 -21.17
N ARG A 309 -19.84 -16.84 -20.03
CA ARG A 309 -19.44 -16.14 -18.80
C ARG A 309 -18.16 -15.34 -18.99
N ARG A 310 -17.09 -15.95 -19.48
CA ARG A 310 -15.80 -15.26 -19.68
C ARG A 310 -15.92 -14.11 -20.66
N ASP A 311 -16.61 -14.33 -21.78
CA ASP A 311 -16.80 -13.28 -22.80
C ASP A 311 -17.65 -12.11 -22.27
N THR A 312 -18.66 -12.40 -21.44
CA THR A 312 -19.46 -11.37 -20.75
C THR A 312 -18.60 -10.57 -19.77
N LEU A 313 -17.75 -11.23 -18.99
CA LEU A 313 -16.83 -10.55 -18.07
C LEU A 313 -15.79 -9.72 -18.82
N ASP A 314 -15.21 -10.22 -19.92
CA ASP A 314 -14.31 -9.48 -20.79
C ASP A 314 -14.96 -8.19 -21.32
N ASP A 315 -16.22 -8.25 -21.78
CA ASP A 315 -16.94 -7.07 -22.28
C ASP A 315 -17.18 -6.04 -21.16
N HIS A 316 -17.55 -6.51 -19.96
CA HIS A 316 -17.69 -5.64 -18.78
C HIS A 316 -16.37 -5.02 -18.32
N PHE A 317 -15.25 -5.75 -18.38
CA PHE A 317 -13.92 -5.21 -18.11
C PHE A 317 -13.51 -4.20 -19.19
N GLY A 318 -13.91 -4.42 -20.45
CA GLY A 318 -13.79 -3.48 -21.56
C GLY A 318 -14.53 -2.18 -21.30
N ASP A 319 -15.81 -2.23 -20.92
CA ASP A 319 -16.60 -1.06 -20.51
C ASP A 319 -15.95 -0.32 -19.34
N TYR A 320 -15.46 -1.06 -18.33
CA TYR A 320 -14.79 -0.49 -17.18
C TYR A 320 -13.52 0.28 -17.57
N ASN A 321 -12.63 -0.35 -18.35
CA ASN A 321 -11.41 0.27 -18.83
C ASN A 321 -11.70 1.47 -19.74
N TRP A 322 -12.72 1.40 -20.61
CA TRP A 322 -13.14 2.52 -21.46
C TRP A 322 -13.59 3.73 -20.62
N ARG A 323 -14.40 3.51 -19.59
CA ARG A 323 -14.83 4.57 -18.68
C ARG A 323 -13.66 5.20 -17.93
N LYS A 324 -12.67 4.40 -17.52
CA LYS A 324 -11.42 4.90 -16.93
C LYS A 324 -10.64 5.77 -17.91
N ILE A 325 -10.53 5.34 -19.18
CA ILE A 325 -9.85 6.10 -20.24
C ILE A 325 -10.47 7.49 -20.42
N ILE A 326 -11.79 7.59 -20.51
CA ILE A 326 -12.47 8.87 -20.74
C ILE A 326 -12.19 9.88 -19.62
N ILE A 327 -12.09 9.43 -18.37
CA ILE A 327 -11.92 10.32 -17.21
C ILE A 327 -10.47 10.42 -16.73
N ILE A 328 -9.52 9.74 -17.36
CA ILE A 328 -8.16 9.58 -16.81
C ILE A 328 -7.44 10.93 -16.66
N ALA A 329 -7.59 11.82 -17.65
CA ALA A 329 -6.98 13.16 -17.61
C ALA A 329 -7.54 13.98 -16.44
N LEU A 330 -8.88 13.97 -16.27
CA LEU A 330 -9.55 14.65 -15.17
C LEU A 330 -9.08 14.12 -13.82
N THR A 331 -9.05 12.80 -13.66
CA THR A 331 -8.61 12.15 -12.42
C THR A 331 -7.15 12.51 -12.10
N ILE A 332 -6.26 12.55 -13.10
CA ILE A 332 -4.86 12.97 -12.89
C ILE A 332 -4.79 14.45 -12.49
N CYS A 333 -5.55 15.33 -13.14
CA CYS A 333 -5.60 16.75 -12.82
C CYS A 333 -6.08 17.03 -11.39
N GLU A 334 -7.16 16.37 -10.96
CA GLU A 334 -7.68 16.47 -9.59
C GLU A 334 -6.64 15.98 -8.58
N LYS A 335 -6.07 14.79 -8.79
CA LYS A 335 -5.01 14.25 -7.93
C LYS A 335 -3.79 15.16 -7.88
N TYR A 336 -3.45 15.85 -8.98
CA TYR A 336 -2.28 16.73 -9.04
C TYR A 336 -2.47 17.99 -8.19
N LYS A 337 -3.69 18.56 -8.18
CA LYS A 337 -4.03 19.69 -7.31
C LYS A 337 -3.88 19.30 -5.83
N ASP A 338 -4.42 18.14 -5.46
CA ASP A 338 -4.29 17.60 -4.10
C ASP A 338 -2.83 17.32 -3.75
N ALA A 339 -2.08 16.70 -4.68
CA ALA A 339 -0.68 16.35 -4.47
C ALA A 339 0.22 17.58 -4.28
N ILE A 340 0.00 18.66 -5.02
CA ILE A 340 0.75 19.91 -4.82
C ILE A 340 0.47 20.53 -3.46
N ALA A 341 -0.81 20.61 -3.07
CA ALA A 341 -1.19 21.19 -1.79
C ALA A 341 -0.60 20.36 -0.63
N ALA A 342 -0.73 19.04 -0.68
CA ALA A 342 -0.18 18.13 0.32
C ALA A 342 1.35 18.15 0.34
N ARG A 343 2.01 18.19 -0.83
CA ARG A 343 3.47 18.37 -0.94
C ARG A 343 3.92 19.65 -0.24
N ALA A 344 3.26 20.77 -0.52
CA ALA A 344 3.60 22.05 0.07
C ALA A 344 3.55 21.99 1.60
N GLN A 345 2.47 21.44 2.14
CA GLN A 345 2.29 21.24 3.57
C GLN A 345 3.38 20.33 4.15
N HIS A 346 3.55 19.12 3.61
CA HIS A 346 4.43 18.12 4.22
C HIS A 346 5.93 18.46 4.07
N VAL A 347 6.33 19.13 2.99
CA VAL A 347 7.70 19.67 2.85
C VAL A 347 7.97 20.75 3.90
N ALA A 348 7.05 21.70 4.07
CA ALA A 348 7.19 22.75 5.08
C ALA A 348 7.22 22.18 6.51
N GLU A 349 6.36 21.19 6.79
CA GLU A 349 6.35 20.49 8.08
C GLU A 349 7.65 19.74 8.35
N PHE A 350 8.22 19.09 7.33
CA PHE A 350 9.49 18.37 7.46
C PHE A 350 10.67 19.32 7.69
N ILE A 351 10.77 20.41 6.92
CA ILE A 351 11.81 21.43 7.10
C ILE A 351 11.73 22.02 8.50
N SER A 352 10.53 22.40 8.95
CA SER A 352 10.32 22.92 10.31
C SER A 352 10.76 21.93 11.40
N TYR A 353 10.51 20.63 11.20
CA TYR A 353 10.94 19.60 12.14
C TYR A 353 12.46 19.38 12.12
N GLU A 354 13.08 19.37 10.94
CA GLU A 354 14.54 19.27 10.79
C GLU A 354 15.25 20.48 11.41
N ASP A 355 14.74 21.70 11.21
CA ASP A 355 15.27 22.93 11.80
C ASP A 355 15.20 22.89 13.33
N ALA A 356 14.11 22.37 13.90
CA ALA A 356 13.94 22.21 15.35
C ALA A 356 14.94 21.20 15.95
N LEU A 357 15.31 20.17 15.19
CA LEU A 357 16.32 19.17 15.59
C LEU A 357 17.75 19.68 15.40
N ARG A 358 18.00 20.56 14.43
CA ARG A 358 19.35 21.02 14.05
C ARG A 358 20.11 21.67 15.21
N VAL A 359 19.40 22.31 16.15
CA VAL A 359 20.01 23.03 17.29
C VAL A 359 20.83 22.10 18.18
N ASP A 360 20.35 20.88 18.43
CA ASP A 360 20.95 19.95 19.41
C ASP A 360 21.32 18.57 18.83
N HIS A 361 20.89 18.24 17.61
CA HIS A 361 21.04 16.90 17.01
C HIS A 361 21.67 16.93 15.60
N LEU A 362 22.46 17.94 15.26
CA LEU A 362 23.04 18.11 13.92
C LEU A 362 23.83 16.87 13.43
N ASP A 363 24.72 16.31 14.26
CA ASP A 363 25.49 15.12 13.90
C ASP A 363 24.60 13.89 13.70
N ALA A 364 23.57 13.75 14.53
CA ALA A 364 22.59 12.66 14.43
C ALA A 364 21.78 12.78 13.13
N LEU A 365 21.36 13.99 12.73
CA LEU A 365 20.67 14.23 11.47
C LEU A 365 21.52 13.81 10.25
N HIS A 366 22.82 14.13 10.25
CA HIS A 366 23.73 13.69 9.19
C HIS A 366 23.82 12.17 9.11
N GLN A 367 23.91 11.49 10.26
CA GLN A 367 23.92 10.03 10.33
C GLN A 367 22.60 9.43 9.84
N TRP A 368 21.45 9.94 10.30
CA TRP A 368 20.13 9.45 9.91
C TRP A 368 19.91 9.60 8.41
N ARG A 369 20.29 10.74 7.82
CA ARG A 369 20.22 10.98 6.39
C ARG A 369 21.06 9.97 5.60
N ALA A 370 22.31 9.74 6.01
CA ALA A 370 23.19 8.76 5.36
C ALA A 370 22.61 7.34 5.46
N MET A 371 22.00 6.99 6.58
CA MET A 371 21.37 5.70 6.79
C MET A 371 20.10 5.51 5.95
N VAL A 372 19.27 6.55 5.79
CA VAL A 372 18.10 6.52 4.88
C VAL A 372 18.55 6.29 3.44
N ILE A 373 19.51 7.09 2.94
CA ILE A 373 20.05 6.94 1.58
C ILE A 373 20.63 5.52 1.38
N THR A 374 21.33 5.00 2.39
CA THR A 374 21.91 3.66 2.35
C THR A 374 20.83 2.58 2.31
N TRP A 375 19.75 2.73 3.09
CA TRP A 375 18.64 1.79 3.11
C TRP A 375 17.80 1.82 1.83
N GLU A 376 17.59 3.00 1.25
CA GLU A 376 16.90 3.17 -0.03
C GLU A 376 17.72 2.58 -1.20
N SER A 377 19.05 2.64 -1.11
CA SER A 377 19.97 2.03 -2.07
C SER A 377 20.08 0.50 -1.88
N ASP A 378 20.10 0.02 -0.63
CA ASP A 378 20.19 -1.40 -0.28
C ASP A 378 19.25 -1.76 0.87
N ARG A 379 18.13 -2.41 0.51
CA ARG A 379 17.07 -2.84 1.43
C ARG A 379 17.46 -4.01 2.34
N ALA A 380 18.67 -4.57 2.21
CA ALA A 380 19.23 -5.52 3.17
C ALA A 380 19.84 -4.82 4.41
N LYS A 381 20.09 -3.50 4.33
CA LYS A 381 20.63 -2.69 5.43
C LYS A 381 19.58 -2.45 6.51
N LEU A 382 20.04 -1.90 7.64
CA LEU A 382 19.21 -1.63 8.81
C LEU A 382 18.02 -0.74 8.44
N ASN A 383 16.81 -1.16 8.82
CA ASN A 383 15.59 -0.40 8.57
C ASN A 383 15.34 0.56 9.74
N LEU A 384 15.51 1.86 9.49
CA LEU A 384 15.31 2.92 10.48
C LEU A 384 13.85 3.22 10.83
N PHE A 385 12.88 2.73 10.03
CA PHE A 385 11.47 2.87 10.34
C PHE A 385 11.01 1.89 11.45
N ALA A 386 11.87 0.95 11.86
CA ALA A 386 11.59 -0.02 12.89
C ALA A 386 12.28 0.33 14.22
N PRO A 387 11.57 0.30 15.35
CA PRO A 387 12.21 0.44 16.65
C PRO A 387 13.15 -0.75 16.90
N THR A 388 14.37 -0.45 17.32
CA THR A 388 15.40 -1.40 17.74
C THR A 388 15.20 -1.84 19.19
N LEU A 389 14.63 -0.98 20.04
CA LEU A 389 14.21 -1.35 21.39
C LEU A 389 12.96 -2.24 21.32
N ARG A 390 13.12 -3.53 21.66
CA ARG A 390 11.97 -4.43 21.83
C ARG A 390 11.15 -3.96 23.02
N PRO A 391 9.82 -3.79 22.89
CA PRO A 391 8.97 -3.49 24.04
C PRO A 391 8.97 -4.70 24.98
N VAL A 392 9.80 -4.65 26.02
CA VAL A 392 9.60 -5.46 27.21
C VAL A 392 8.56 -4.72 28.03
N THR A 393 7.33 -5.24 28.06
CA THR A 393 6.25 -4.60 28.81
C THR A 393 6.30 -5.02 30.27
N GLU A 394 6.00 -4.09 31.17
CA GLU A 394 5.93 -4.30 32.63
C GLU A 394 5.03 -5.50 32.99
N ASN A 395 3.85 -5.62 32.38
CA ASN A 395 2.97 -6.78 32.60
C ASN A 395 3.57 -8.10 32.12
N ALA A 396 4.34 -8.12 31.03
CA ALA A 396 5.00 -9.34 30.61
C ALA A 396 6.11 -9.76 31.59
N LEU A 397 6.68 -8.83 32.35
CA LEU A 397 7.63 -9.08 33.43
C LEU A 397 6.94 -9.46 34.73
N GLU A 398 5.88 -8.74 35.13
CA GLU A 398 5.08 -9.05 36.32
C GLU A 398 4.40 -10.41 36.18
N GLU A 399 3.78 -10.72 35.04
CA GLU A 399 3.23 -12.04 34.78
C GLU A 399 4.32 -13.12 34.68
N ALA A 400 5.52 -12.80 34.20
CA ALA A 400 6.62 -13.75 34.19
C ALA A 400 7.19 -14.01 35.60
N GLN A 401 7.27 -12.98 36.45
CA GLN A 401 7.60 -13.13 37.86
C GLN A 401 6.51 -13.92 38.59
N ALA A 402 5.23 -13.66 38.33
CA ALA A 402 4.09 -14.40 38.89
C ALA A 402 4.07 -15.87 38.45
N ARG A 403 4.26 -16.14 37.15
CA ARG A 403 4.38 -17.52 36.62
C ARG A 403 5.56 -18.27 37.22
N LEU A 404 6.73 -17.62 37.37
CA LEU A 404 7.88 -18.23 38.03
C LEU A 404 7.61 -18.50 39.52
N ILE A 405 6.88 -17.61 40.20
CA ILE A 405 6.43 -17.83 41.59
C ILE A 405 5.51 -19.06 41.67
N ASP A 406 4.60 -19.24 40.72
CA ASP A 406 3.69 -20.38 40.69
C ASP A 406 4.39 -21.68 40.30
N ASP A 407 5.30 -21.66 39.31
CA ASP A 407 6.17 -22.79 38.96
C ASP A 407 7.05 -23.24 40.16
N ILE A 408 7.51 -22.29 40.99
CA ILE A 408 8.25 -22.57 42.23
C ILE A 408 7.35 -23.18 43.30
N LYS A 409 6.07 -22.79 43.37
CA LYS A 409 5.10 -23.40 44.31
C LYS A 409 4.67 -24.80 43.88
N GLU A 410 4.62 -25.08 42.58
CA GLU A 410 4.31 -26.41 42.04
C GLU A 410 5.46 -27.42 42.22
N LEU A 411 6.68 -26.95 42.54
CA LEU A 411 7.77 -27.82 42.98
C LEU A 411 7.48 -28.40 44.38
N GLY A 412 6.98 -29.63 44.42
CA GLY A 412 6.91 -30.41 45.66
C GLY A 412 8.29 -30.81 46.21
N ALA A 413 8.32 -31.22 47.48
CA ALA A 413 9.54 -31.59 48.21
C ALA A 413 10.36 -32.74 47.55
N HIS A 414 9.74 -33.53 46.67
CA HIS A 414 10.35 -34.67 45.95
C HIS A 414 10.62 -34.40 44.45
N SER A 415 10.74 -33.12 44.06
CA SER A 415 11.01 -32.73 42.66
C SER A 415 12.34 -33.26 42.13
N THR A 416 12.33 -33.74 40.89
CA THR A 416 13.50 -34.29 40.17
C THR A 416 14.51 -33.20 39.79
N ASP A 417 15.79 -33.58 39.66
CA ASP A 417 16.87 -32.65 39.29
C ASP A 417 16.63 -31.96 37.93
N LEU A 418 15.95 -32.64 37.00
CA LEU A 418 15.56 -32.09 35.70
C LEU A 418 14.51 -30.98 35.84
N GLN A 419 13.55 -31.12 36.77
CA GLN A 419 12.53 -30.10 37.05
C GLN A 419 13.16 -28.87 37.73
N ARG A 420 14.06 -29.08 38.69
CA ARG A 420 14.81 -28.00 39.35
C ARG A 420 15.66 -27.21 38.34
N THR A 421 16.33 -27.91 37.42
CA THR A 421 17.15 -27.29 36.36
C THR A 421 16.31 -26.44 35.41
N ARG A 422 15.10 -26.90 35.03
CA ARG A 422 14.18 -26.13 34.15
C ARG A 422 13.73 -24.83 34.80
N ILE A 423 13.43 -24.86 36.10
CA ILE A 423 13.01 -23.66 36.85
C ILE A 423 14.17 -22.69 37.03
N GLN A 424 15.40 -23.19 37.26
CA GLN A 424 16.60 -22.35 37.25
C GLN A 424 16.83 -21.69 35.88
N GLN A 425 16.63 -22.41 34.78
CA GLN A 425 16.71 -21.83 33.42
C GLN A 425 15.58 -20.83 33.14
N HIS A 426 14.40 -21.01 33.74
CA HIS A 426 13.32 -20.04 33.66
C HIS A 426 13.66 -18.75 34.44
N ALA A 427 14.16 -18.89 35.67
CA ALA A 427 14.65 -17.79 36.49
C ALA A 427 15.75 -16.98 35.78
N ASN A 428 16.78 -17.64 35.23
CA ASN A 428 17.85 -16.97 34.49
C ASN A 428 17.34 -16.19 33.25
N ARG A 429 16.31 -16.70 32.56
CA ARG A 429 15.68 -15.99 31.43
C ARG A 429 14.93 -14.75 31.89
N ILE A 430 14.26 -14.81 33.04
CA ILE A 430 13.55 -13.67 33.63
C ILE A 430 14.54 -12.62 34.14
N SER A 431 15.62 -13.01 34.81
CA SER A 431 16.69 -12.07 35.22
C SER A 431 17.21 -11.26 34.04
N ARG A 432 17.52 -11.89 32.90
CA ARG A 432 17.97 -11.17 31.69
C ARG A 432 16.92 -10.19 31.15
N LYS A 433 15.63 -10.51 31.26
CA LYS A 433 14.55 -9.59 30.86
C LYS A 433 14.41 -8.43 31.84
N ILE A 434 14.58 -8.66 33.14
CA ILE A 434 14.57 -7.62 34.18
C ILE A 434 15.80 -6.71 34.00
N GLU A 435 16.99 -7.25 33.72
CA GLU A 435 18.18 -6.47 33.42
C GLU A 435 18.00 -5.60 32.17
N ALA A 436 17.40 -6.15 31.10
CA ALA A 436 17.05 -5.38 29.91
C ALA A 436 16.04 -4.26 30.24
N TRP A 437 15.06 -4.54 31.10
CA TRP A 437 14.11 -3.54 31.58
C TRP A 437 14.77 -2.47 32.45
N ILE A 438 15.67 -2.83 33.35
CA ILE A 438 16.43 -1.86 34.15
C ILE A 438 17.29 -0.97 33.25
N LYS A 439 17.88 -1.52 32.17
CA LYS A 439 18.56 -0.71 31.15
C LYS A 439 17.60 0.28 30.48
N ILE A 440 16.39 -0.15 30.14
CA ILE A 440 15.31 0.74 29.66
C ILE A 440 14.94 1.78 30.74
N GLN A 441 14.78 1.41 32.01
CA GLN A 441 14.48 2.35 33.11
C GLN A 441 15.58 3.39 33.32
N LYS A 442 16.85 3.02 33.13
CA LYS A 442 17.99 3.96 33.17
C LYS A 442 17.96 4.98 32.02
N VAL A 443 17.23 4.67 30.94
CA VAL A 443 17.10 5.43 29.68
C VAL A 443 15.76 6.18 29.56
N TYR A 444 14.78 5.91 30.43
CA TYR A 444 13.50 6.66 30.43
C TYR A 444 13.10 7.18 31.82
N MET A 445 13.84 6.80 32.88
CA MET A 445 13.54 7.12 34.29
C MET A 445 14.84 7.21 35.12
N PRO A 446 15.77 8.15 34.83
CA PRO A 446 17.14 8.15 35.37
C PRO A 446 17.25 8.16 36.89
N LYS A 447 16.26 8.73 37.60
CA LYS A 447 16.20 8.73 39.07
C LYS A 447 15.96 7.34 39.68
N THR A 448 15.49 6.37 38.90
CA THR A 448 15.41 4.97 39.33
C THR A 448 16.80 4.35 39.50
N SER A 449 17.83 4.86 38.79
CA SER A 449 19.22 4.45 38.97
C SER A 449 19.73 4.70 40.38
N LEU A 450 19.30 5.80 41.02
CA LEU A 450 19.64 6.12 42.41
C LEU A 450 18.90 5.22 43.41
N LEU A 451 17.68 4.80 43.07
CA LEU A 451 16.90 3.88 43.91
C LEU A 451 17.47 2.46 43.83
N HIS A 452 17.85 2.01 42.63
CA HIS A 452 18.55 0.74 42.41
C HIS A 452 19.92 0.74 43.11
N ALA A 453 20.72 1.82 42.99
CA ALA A 453 22.00 1.95 43.68
C ALA A 453 21.86 1.96 45.22
N ARG A 454 20.85 2.66 45.74
CA ARG A 454 20.54 2.67 47.18
C ARG A 454 20.10 1.30 47.70
N ASP A 455 19.40 0.51 46.87
CA ASP A 455 19.10 -0.88 47.19
C ASP A 455 20.31 -1.78 47.07
N ASP A 456 21.21 -1.54 46.12
CA ASP A 456 22.50 -2.24 45.99
C ASP A 456 23.36 -2.01 47.25
N ASP A 457 23.46 -0.77 47.73
CA ASP A 457 24.22 -0.38 48.93
C ASP A 457 23.66 -0.93 50.25
N ARG A 458 22.35 -1.20 50.29
CA ARG A 458 21.67 -1.82 51.44
C ARG A 458 21.88 -3.34 51.53
N ARG A 459 22.57 -3.95 50.55
CA ARG A 459 22.78 -5.40 50.50
C ARG A 459 24.10 -5.80 51.14
N ALA A 460 24.12 -7.01 51.70
CA ALA A 460 25.36 -7.68 52.08
C ALA A 460 26.11 -8.12 50.81
N PRO A 461 27.43 -7.90 50.68
CA PRO A 461 28.21 -8.32 49.52
C PRO A 461 28.12 -9.84 49.28
N GLY A 462 27.82 -10.24 48.04
CA GLY A 462 27.90 -11.66 47.61
C GLY A 462 26.59 -12.47 47.59
N ILE A 463 25.43 -11.86 47.84
CA ILE A 463 24.12 -12.56 47.79
C ILE A 463 23.40 -12.26 46.47
N GLU A 464 23.20 -13.28 45.62
CA GLU A 464 22.37 -13.17 44.41
C GLU A 464 20.89 -13.04 44.74
N ILE A 465 20.22 -12.02 44.19
CA ILE A 465 18.79 -11.80 44.37
C ILE A 465 18.02 -12.63 43.35
N HIS A 466 17.13 -13.48 43.84
CA HIS A 466 16.22 -14.22 42.97
C HIS A 466 15.33 -13.25 42.17
N PRO A 467 15.16 -13.44 40.84
CA PRO A 467 14.48 -12.48 39.96
C PRO A 467 13.05 -12.09 40.39
N THR A 468 12.39 -12.87 41.23
CA THR A 468 11.06 -12.58 41.79
C THR A 468 11.06 -11.49 42.87
N LYS A 469 12.22 -11.07 43.37
CA LYS A 469 12.37 -10.09 44.47
C LYS A 469 12.95 -8.75 44.03
N ILE A 470 13.20 -8.56 42.74
CA ILE A 470 13.77 -7.31 42.21
C ILE A 470 12.64 -6.28 42.06
N PRO A 471 12.72 -5.12 42.77
CA PRO A 471 11.67 -4.10 42.72
C PRO A 471 11.66 -3.35 41.37
N LEU A 472 10.48 -3.19 40.78
CA LEU A 472 10.25 -2.43 39.56
C LEU A 472 9.87 -0.98 39.94
N TYR A 473 10.83 -0.06 39.94
CA TYR A 473 10.62 1.34 40.37
C TYR A 473 9.76 2.16 39.38
N LEU A 474 8.91 3.07 39.88
CA LEU A 474 7.91 3.83 39.10
C LEU A 474 8.16 5.37 39.03
N PRO A 475 7.66 6.08 37.99
CA PRO A 475 7.90 7.52 37.74
C PRO A 475 7.35 8.52 38.79
N SER A 476 6.58 8.08 39.79
CA SER A 476 5.82 8.98 40.68
C SER A 476 6.65 9.71 41.75
N THR A 477 7.98 9.57 41.74
CA THR A 477 8.81 9.90 42.92
C THR A 477 9.76 11.09 42.71
N ALA A 478 9.59 11.88 41.64
CA ALA A 478 10.57 12.90 41.27
C ALA A 478 10.03 14.19 40.63
N LEU A 479 10.44 15.35 41.17
CA LEU A 479 10.75 16.68 40.54
C LEU A 479 9.94 17.94 40.96
N ARG A 480 10.66 19.09 41.05
CA ARG A 480 10.23 20.51 40.89
C ARG A 480 11.44 21.46 40.60
N LEU A 481 11.35 22.39 39.62
CA LEU A 481 12.08 23.69 39.44
C LEU A 481 11.32 24.66 38.43
N GLY A 482 11.71 25.96 38.30
CA GLY A 482 10.86 27.16 38.02
C GLY A 482 10.52 27.65 36.58
N VAL A 483 9.76 28.77 36.45
CA VAL A 483 8.63 29.03 35.49
C VAL A 483 8.85 28.98 33.95
N LEU A 484 9.90 29.57 33.35
CA LEU A 484 10.10 29.46 31.87
C LEU A 484 10.70 28.09 31.51
N ALA A 485 11.70 27.66 32.27
CA ALA A 485 12.18 26.27 32.24
C ALA A 485 11.01 25.31 32.53
N GLN A 486 10.10 25.66 33.43
CA GLN A 486 8.93 24.85 33.77
C GLN A 486 7.97 24.66 32.59
N ALA A 487 7.85 25.62 31.67
CA ALA A 487 7.04 25.45 30.47
C ALA A 487 7.66 24.41 29.53
N HIS A 488 8.97 24.52 29.28
CA HIS A 488 9.73 23.56 28.48
C HIS A 488 9.84 22.18 29.16
N ASP A 489 10.09 22.13 30.46
CA ASP A 489 10.15 20.91 31.27
C ASP A 489 8.80 20.20 31.31
N THR A 490 7.70 20.95 31.48
CA THR A 490 6.35 20.36 31.47
C THR A 490 6.01 19.82 30.09
N LEU A 491 6.46 20.48 29.02
CA LEU A 491 6.30 20.00 27.65
C LEU A 491 7.17 18.77 27.38
N ALA A 492 8.40 18.71 27.90
CA ALA A 492 9.28 17.54 27.83
C ALA A 492 8.67 16.34 28.57
N VAL A 493 8.16 16.54 29.79
CA VAL A 493 7.47 15.48 30.55
C VAL A 493 6.20 14.99 29.84
N LEU A 494 5.45 15.91 29.20
CA LEU A 494 4.29 15.53 28.38
C LEU A 494 4.71 14.65 27.19
N ARG A 495 5.79 15.00 26.50
CA ARG A 495 6.37 14.20 25.41
C ARG A 495 6.82 12.82 25.88
N ASP A 496 7.50 12.74 27.02
CA ASP A 496 7.95 11.48 27.61
C ASP A 496 6.76 10.57 27.95
N HIS A 497 5.66 11.13 28.49
CA HIS A 497 4.45 10.33 28.74
C HIS A 497 3.71 9.94 27.46
N LEU A 498 3.76 10.75 26.40
CA LEU A 498 3.23 10.41 25.08
C LEU A 498 4.06 9.29 24.42
N LEU A 499 5.38 9.29 24.58
CA LEU A 499 6.27 8.19 24.19
C LEU A 499 6.04 6.96 25.05
N LEU A 500 5.88 7.11 26.36
CA LEU A 500 5.58 5.96 27.21
C LEU A 500 4.25 5.30 26.83
N LYS A 501 3.26 6.09 26.37
CA LYS A 501 2.00 5.59 25.82
C LYS A 501 2.20 4.78 24.55
N SER A 502 3.19 5.12 23.71
CA SER A 502 3.50 4.39 22.48
C SER A 502 4.05 3.00 22.73
N TYR A 503 4.87 2.87 23.76
CA TYR A 503 5.55 1.62 24.10
C TYR A 503 4.74 0.70 25.03
N LEU A 504 3.69 1.19 25.72
CA LEU A 504 2.92 0.42 26.71
C LEU A 504 1.46 0.15 26.29
N THR A 505 1.16 -1.09 25.93
CA THR A 505 -0.19 -1.52 25.50
C THR A 505 -1.17 -1.76 26.65
N ILE A 506 -0.70 -2.12 27.85
CA ILE A 506 -1.59 -2.57 28.95
C ILE A 506 -1.90 -1.46 29.97
N TRP A 507 -1.04 -0.44 30.10
CA TRP A 507 -1.22 0.68 31.06
C TRP A 507 -1.80 1.96 30.46
N ARG A 508 -2.43 1.87 29.27
CA ARG A 508 -2.92 3.01 28.50
C ARG A 508 -3.73 4.00 29.36
N GLN A 509 -4.68 3.51 30.16
CA GLN A 509 -5.54 4.33 31.02
C GLN A 509 -4.80 5.10 32.14
N ARG A 510 -3.69 4.56 32.65
CA ARG A 510 -2.91 5.21 33.73
C ARG A 510 -1.98 6.27 33.15
N VAL A 511 -1.43 6.03 31.96
CA VAL A 511 -0.64 7.01 31.21
C VAL A 511 -1.53 8.15 30.70
N GLU A 512 -2.76 7.86 30.26
CA GLU A 512 -3.77 8.85 29.83
C GLU A 512 -4.04 9.91 30.92
N ARG A 513 -4.17 9.47 32.17
CA ARG A 513 -4.39 10.38 33.32
C ARG A 513 -3.20 11.31 33.55
N LYS A 514 -1.97 10.84 33.30
CA LYS A 514 -0.76 11.66 33.45
C LYS A 514 -0.63 12.68 32.31
N ILE A 515 -0.88 12.25 31.07
CA ILE A 515 -0.95 13.14 29.91
C ILE A 515 -1.93 14.28 30.17
N SER A 516 -3.12 13.97 30.70
CA SER A 516 -4.12 14.98 31.08
C SER A 516 -3.61 15.94 32.17
N ALA A 517 -2.90 15.41 33.19
CA ALA A 517 -2.32 16.20 34.25
C ALA A 517 -1.19 17.13 33.77
N ASP A 518 -0.31 16.66 32.88
CA ASP A 518 0.79 17.46 32.34
C ASP A 518 0.29 18.48 31.32
N ALA A 519 -0.71 18.14 30.49
CA ALA A 519 -1.39 19.11 29.63
C ALA A 519 -2.05 20.23 30.45
N THR A 520 -2.68 19.89 31.58
CA THR A 520 -3.24 20.88 32.51
C THR A 520 -2.13 21.75 33.10
N ARG A 521 -1.02 21.14 33.53
CA ARG A 521 0.13 21.87 34.07
C ARG A 521 0.73 22.83 33.04
N TYR A 522 0.88 22.42 31.78
CA TYR A 522 1.37 23.28 30.71
C TYR A 522 0.44 24.47 30.50
N ARG A 523 -0.88 24.25 30.44
CA ARG A 523 -1.87 25.33 30.27
C ARG A 523 -1.81 26.36 31.42
N VAL A 524 -1.61 25.91 32.65
CA VAL A 524 -1.44 26.79 33.82
C VAL A 524 -0.15 27.60 33.71
N VAL A 525 0.97 26.97 33.37
CA VAL A 525 2.26 27.66 33.20
C VAL A 525 2.20 28.65 32.03
N TYR A 526 1.59 28.28 30.91
CA TYR A 526 1.38 29.15 29.76
C TYR A 526 0.56 30.40 30.14
N ALA A 527 -0.56 30.23 30.86
CA ALA A 527 -1.39 31.36 31.30
C ALA A 527 -0.63 32.31 32.24
N ALA A 528 0.19 31.77 33.14
CA ALA A 528 1.05 32.57 34.02
C ALA A 528 2.12 33.33 33.22
N LEU A 529 2.75 32.66 32.24
CA LEU A 529 3.76 33.25 31.38
C LEU A 529 3.18 34.33 30.46
N ASP A 530 1.96 34.12 29.93
CA ASP A 530 1.21 35.08 29.11
C ASP A 530 0.82 36.35 29.88
N ALA A 531 0.38 36.19 31.13
CA ALA A 531 0.08 37.31 32.01
C ALA A 531 1.34 38.15 32.31
N ILE A 532 2.47 37.48 32.58
CA ILE A 532 3.76 38.15 32.85
C ILE A 532 4.33 38.80 31.58
N SER A 533 4.23 38.14 30.42
CA SER A 533 4.77 38.67 29.18
C SER A 533 3.99 39.88 28.68
N THR A 534 2.67 39.87 28.89
CA THR A 534 1.78 40.97 28.54
C THR A 534 2.09 42.21 29.37
N SER A 535 2.43 42.05 30.66
CA SER A 535 2.82 43.17 31.52
C SER A 535 4.24 43.70 31.22
N LEU A 536 5.13 42.85 30.73
CA LEU A 536 6.53 43.19 30.38
C LEU A 536 6.73 43.60 28.91
N GLY A 537 5.71 43.49 28.06
CA GLY A 537 5.78 43.79 26.63
C GLY A 537 6.66 42.84 25.80
N ARG A 538 7.00 41.65 26.32
CA ARG A 538 7.92 40.69 25.68
C ARG A 538 7.20 39.43 25.21
N ASN A 539 6.71 39.44 23.97
CA ASN A 539 5.89 38.34 23.41
C ASN A 539 6.66 37.34 22.53
N GLU A 540 7.98 37.46 22.43
CA GLU A 540 8.84 36.67 21.51
C GLU A 540 8.72 35.15 21.72
N TRP A 541 8.55 34.70 22.97
CA TRP A 541 8.45 33.29 23.35
C TRP A 541 7.17 32.59 22.85
N LYS A 542 6.12 33.34 22.52
CA LYS A 542 4.83 32.79 22.05
C LYS A 542 4.95 32.04 20.71
N SER A 543 5.97 32.38 19.92
CA SER A 543 6.31 31.68 18.68
C SER A 543 6.79 30.24 18.92
N GLY A 544 7.53 29.99 20.00
CA GLY A 544 8.08 28.67 20.34
C GLY A 544 7.22 27.84 21.31
N LEU A 545 6.26 28.47 21.99
CA LEU A 545 5.36 27.84 22.95
C LEU A 545 3.93 28.36 22.76
N PRO A 546 3.18 27.88 21.76
CA PRO A 546 1.78 28.26 21.57
C PRO A 546 0.82 27.66 22.63
N PRO A 547 -0.44 28.15 22.70
CA PRO A 547 -1.48 27.57 23.54
C PRO A 547 -1.75 26.10 23.19
N LEU A 548 -1.75 25.22 24.20
CA LEU A 548 -1.97 23.77 24.00
C LEU A 548 -3.46 23.41 23.92
N ARG A 549 -3.93 23.08 22.72
CA ARG A 549 -5.28 22.59 22.43
C ARG A 549 -5.38 21.08 22.71
N ALA A 550 -6.59 20.53 22.68
CA ALA A 550 -6.78 19.09 22.87
C ALA A 550 -6.23 18.28 21.69
N GLU A 551 -6.38 18.80 20.47
CA GLU A 551 -5.87 18.21 19.22
C GLU A 551 -4.33 18.12 19.15
N ASP A 552 -3.63 18.98 19.90
CA ASP A 552 -2.17 19.01 19.93
C ASP A 552 -1.55 17.84 20.73
N ILE A 553 -2.34 17.18 21.59
CA ILE A 553 -1.89 16.14 22.52
C ILE A 553 -1.87 14.78 21.80
N CYS A 554 -0.91 14.62 20.89
CA CYS A 554 -0.73 13.39 20.12
C CYS A 554 0.73 12.89 20.19
N GLY A 555 0.90 11.57 20.22
CA GLY A 555 2.21 10.92 20.32
C GLY A 555 2.89 10.76 18.96
N LEU A 556 4.21 10.51 18.96
CA LEU A 556 5.00 10.26 17.75
C LEU A 556 4.60 8.96 17.02
N ASP A 557 3.81 8.10 17.64
CA ASP A 557 3.31 6.86 17.04
C ASP A 557 1.78 6.81 16.94
N SER A 558 1.06 7.85 17.40
CA SER A 558 -0.37 7.73 17.64
C SER A 558 -1.09 7.44 16.33
N TYR A 559 -1.50 6.18 16.17
CA TYR A 559 -2.42 5.74 15.15
C TYR A 559 -3.76 6.41 15.43
N ASP A 560 -4.06 7.43 14.64
CA ASP A 560 -5.42 7.90 14.48
C ASP A 560 -6.08 6.97 13.45
N ASP A 561 -7.04 6.15 13.88
CA ASP A 561 -7.78 5.25 12.99
C ASP A 561 -8.49 6.01 11.85
N MET A 562 -8.61 7.34 11.95
CA MET A 562 -9.20 8.20 10.93
C MET A 562 -8.21 8.80 9.92
N ARG A 563 -6.89 8.73 10.14
CA ARG A 563 -5.88 9.36 9.25
C ARG A 563 -4.80 8.40 8.79
N SER A 564 -4.63 8.28 7.46
CA SER A 564 -3.56 7.48 6.85
C SER A 564 -2.17 8.08 7.07
N GLU A 565 -1.13 7.24 7.11
CA GLU A 565 0.26 7.69 7.34
C GLU A 565 0.68 8.77 6.34
N GLY A 566 0.30 8.68 5.07
CA GLY A 566 0.64 9.69 4.05
C GLY A 566 0.07 11.09 4.32
N HIS A 567 -1.00 11.22 5.10
CA HIS A 567 -1.66 12.50 5.44
C HIS A 567 -1.42 12.90 6.90
N ARG A 568 -0.49 12.23 7.59
CA ARG A 568 -0.21 12.49 8.99
C ARG A 568 0.53 13.80 9.16
N SER A 569 -0.01 14.70 9.97
CA SER A 569 0.65 15.93 10.39
C SER A 569 1.23 15.79 11.78
N LEU A 570 2.43 16.35 11.97
CA LEU A 570 3.11 16.31 13.27
C LEU A 570 2.64 17.49 14.13
N SER A 571 2.23 17.22 15.38
CA SER A 571 1.83 18.28 16.31
C SER A 571 2.98 19.24 16.58
N TRP A 572 2.66 20.52 16.80
CA TRP A 572 3.64 21.56 17.11
C TRP A 572 4.46 21.22 18.36
N ILE A 573 3.90 20.43 19.28
CA ILE A 573 4.63 20.00 20.48
C ILE A 573 5.88 19.20 20.12
N TRP A 574 6.01 18.66 18.91
CA TRP A 574 7.21 17.96 18.45
C TRP A 574 8.09 18.81 17.52
N LYS A 575 7.73 20.07 17.27
CA LYS A 575 8.42 21.01 16.37
C LYS A 575 9.18 22.12 17.11
N THR A 576 9.21 22.10 18.45
CA THR A 576 9.83 23.17 19.24
C THR A 576 10.67 22.62 20.39
N ASN A 577 11.87 23.18 20.59
CA ASN A 577 12.75 22.90 21.74
C ASN A 577 12.81 21.42 22.18
N LEU A 578 13.47 20.56 21.39
CA LEU A 578 13.66 19.13 21.65
C LEU A 578 14.95 18.86 22.44
N GLN A 579 15.23 19.70 23.43
CA GLN A 579 16.41 19.63 24.30
C GLN A 579 16.36 18.41 25.23
N GLY A 580 17.49 17.72 25.33
CA GLY A 580 17.73 16.64 26.29
C GLY A 580 17.03 15.32 25.90
N GLY A 581 17.80 14.24 25.75
CA GLY A 581 17.23 12.92 25.48
C GLY A 581 18.20 11.80 25.76
N GLU A 582 17.78 10.88 26.64
CA GLU A 582 18.36 9.54 26.77
C GLU A 582 18.06 8.72 25.49
N GLU A 583 18.81 7.65 25.24
CA GLU A 583 18.88 6.86 23.98
C GLU A 583 17.51 6.56 23.32
N GLY A 584 16.47 6.37 24.12
CA GLY A 584 15.12 6.07 23.67
C GLY A 584 14.29 7.24 23.10
N LEU A 585 14.55 8.48 23.51
CA LEU A 585 13.95 9.67 22.89
C LEU A 585 14.61 9.92 21.53
N GLN A 586 15.93 9.75 21.43
CA GLN A 586 16.64 9.88 20.15
C GLN A 586 16.17 8.85 19.12
N GLU A 587 15.90 7.61 19.53
CA GLU A 587 15.32 6.60 18.63
C GLU A 587 13.93 7.01 18.11
N ALA A 588 13.04 7.49 18.99
CA ALA A 588 11.70 7.89 18.57
C ALA A 588 11.71 9.13 17.65
N LEU A 589 12.58 10.10 17.95
CA LEU A 589 12.81 11.26 17.09
C LEU A 589 13.38 10.84 15.73
N CYS A 590 14.34 9.91 15.70
CA CYS A 590 14.89 9.35 14.45
C CYS A 590 13.80 8.69 13.60
N ILE A 591 12.96 7.85 14.21
CA ILE A 591 11.88 7.15 13.51
C ILE A 591 10.89 8.15 12.92
N GLU A 592 10.45 9.15 13.70
CA GLU A 592 9.52 10.16 13.18
C GLU A 592 10.17 11.08 12.14
N TRP A 593 11.47 11.37 12.27
CA TRP A 593 12.21 12.11 11.25
C TRP A 593 12.23 11.33 9.93
N CYS A 594 12.54 10.03 9.97
CA CYS A 594 12.50 9.16 8.79
C CYS A 594 11.09 9.11 8.17
N LYS A 595 10.04 8.96 9.00
CA LYS A 595 8.65 8.95 8.52
C LYS A 595 8.24 10.28 7.91
N SER A 596 8.57 11.40 8.55
CA SER A 596 8.27 12.75 8.05
C SER A 596 8.98 13.02 6.72
N CYS A 597 10.25 12.61 6.62
CA CYS A 597 11.02 12.66 5.38
C CYS A 597 10.35 11.85 4.27
N ALA A 598 10.02 10.59 4.55
CA ALA A 598 9.34 9.72 3.59
C ALA A 598 8.00 10.31 3.14
N ARG A 599 7.18 10.84 4.06
CA ARG A 599 5.90 11.51 3.71
C ARG A 599 6.12 12.67 2.73
N ALA A 600 7.06 13.56 3.03
CA ALA A 600 7.36 14.70 2.17
C ALA A 600 7.86 14.26 0.78
N GLN A 601 8.77 13.27 0.73
CA GLN A 601 9.28 12.70 -0.52
C GLN A 601 8.19 11.98 -1.33
N ARG A 602 7.31 11.19 -0.71
CA ARG A 602 6.23 10.49 -1.42
C ARG A 602 5.26 11.47 -2.09
N TRP A 603 4.99 12.62 -1.47
CA TRP A 603 4.18 13.67 -2.11
C TRP A 603 4.90 14.39 -3.25
N GLN A 604 6.21 14.62 -3.12
CA GLN A 604 7.05 15.12 -4.22
C GLN A 604 7.05 14.15 -5.40
N GLU A 605 7.31 12.86 -5.14
CA GLU A 605 7.27 11.80 -6.14
C GLU A 605 5.91 11.69 -6.81
N GLU A 606 4.80 11.83 -6.06
CA GLU A 606 3.45 11.79 -6.64
C GLU A 606 3.22 12.93 -7.63
N CYS A 607 3.72 14.14 -7.35
CA CYS A 607 3.66 15.25 -8.31
C CYS A 607 4.41 14.92 -9.61
N GLU A 608 5.59 14.31 -9.51
CA GLU A 608 6.40 13.92 -10.66
C GLU A 608 5.75 12.79 -11.46
N LEU A 609 5.21 11.77 -10.78
CA LEU A 609 4.47 10.67 -11.39
C LEU A 609 3.25 11.19 -12.13
N LEU A 610 2.42 12.03 -11.52
CA LEU A 610 1.20 12.56 -12.16
C LEU A 610 1.54 13.42 -13.38
N THR A 611 2.62 14.20 -13.32
CA THR A 611 3.12 14.98 -14.46
C THR A 611 3.55 14.08 -15.62
N GLU A 612 4.24 12.98 -15.32
CA GLU A 612 4.65 12.01 -16.33
C GLU A 612 3.48 11.15 -16.83
N GLU A 613 2.49 10.85 -15.99
CA GLU A 613 1.26 10.13 -16.33
C GLU A 613 0.42 10.92 -17.35
N ILE A 614 0.18 12.22 -17.12
CA ILE A 614 -0.58 13.03 -18.09
C ILE A 614 0.16 13.19 -19.42
N ARG A 615 1.51 13.26 -19.39
CA ARG A 615 2.32 13.25 -20.61
C ARG A 615 2.13 11.95 -21.40
N ARG A 616 2.21 10.80 -20.72
CA ARG A 616 1.98 9.47 -21.33
C ARG A 616 0.57 9.32 -21.88
N VAL A 617 -0.44 9.83 -21.18
CA VAL A 617 -1.84 9.84 -21.65
C VAL A 617 -1.95 10.55 -23.00
N LYS A 618 -1.40 11.76 -23.13
CA LYS A 618 -1.44 12.54 -24.38
C LYS A 618 -0.73 11.82 -25.53
N VAL A 619 0.48 11.31 -25.30
CA VAL A 619 1.23 10.54 -26.32
C VAL A 619 0.46 9.29 -26.74
N THR A 620 -0.18 8.61 -25.81
CA THR A 620 -0.96 7.40 -26.11
C THR A 620 -2.21 7.72 -26.93
N PHE A 621 -2.90 8.82 -26.66
CA PHE A 621 -4.01 9.29 -27.49
C PHE A 621 -3.55 9.62 -28.92
N GLN A 622 -2.44 10.34 -29.07
CA GLN A 622 -1.83 10.60 -30.38
C GLN A 622 -1.51 9.32 -31.13
N PHE A 623 -0.94 8.32 -30.45
CA PHE A 623 -0.63 7.02 -31.04
C PHE A 623 -1.89 6.34 -31.61
N TYR A 624 -2.97 6.26 -30.83
CA TYR A 624 -4.23 5.66 -31.31
C TYR A 624 -4.86 6.46 -32.44
N ASN A 625 -4.88 7.79 -32.35
CA ASN A 625 -5.34 8.67 -33.42
C ASN A 625 -4.60 8.38 -34.74
N ASN A 626 -3.27 8.35 -34.70
CA ASN A 626 -2.43 8.06 -35.86
C ASN A 626 -2.67 6.66 -36.43
N GLY A 627 -2.76 5.64 -35.57
CA GLY A 627 -3.04 4.27 -35.99
C GLY A 627 -4.39 4.13 -36.71
N TRP A 628 -5.43 4.83 -36.24
CA TRP A 628 -6.73 4.84 -36.92
C TRP A 628 -6.72 5.62 -38.24
N ASN A 629 -5.96 6.72 -38.32
CA ASN A 629 -5.73 7.41 -39.59
C ASN A 629 -5.00 6.54 -40.61
N ASP A 630 -4.00 5.76 -40.19
CA ASP A 630 -3.32 4.80 -41.06
C ASP A 630 -4.25 3.72 -41.59
N ARG A 631 -5.12 3.18 -40.73
CA ARG A 631 -6.17 2.24 -41.15
C ARG A 631 -7.12 2.85 -42.17
N ALA A 632 -7.53 4.10 -41.98
CA ALA A 632 -8.38 4.82 -42.93
C ALA A 632 -7.70 5.07 -44.28
N ARG A 633 -6.37 5.24 -44.31
CA ARG A 633 -5.60 5.39 -45.56
C ARG A 633 -5.47 4.08 -46.33
N LYS A 634 -5.39 2.95 -45.62
CA LYS A 634 -5.15 1.62 -46.20
C LYS A 634 -6.41 0.89 -46.67
N VAL A 635 -7.60 1.33 -46.26
CA VAL A 635 -8.86 0.63 -46.56
C VAL A 635 -9.65 1.32 -47.66
N ASP A 636 -10.08 0.54 -48.66
CA ASP A 636 -10.87 1.04 -49.79
C ASP A 636 -12.39 1.05 -49.52
N LEU A 637 -12.87 0.18 -48.62
CA LEU A 637 -14.30 0.08 -48.31
C LEU A 637 -14.81 1.37 -47.64
N PRO A 638 -15.80 2.08 -48.21
CA PRO A 638 -16.23 3.39 -47.69
C PRO A 638 -16.68 3.35 -46.22
N GLY A 639 -17.46 2.33 -45.84
CA GLY A 639 -17.94 2.18 -44.46
C GLY A 639 -16.80 1.94 -43.44
N ALA A 640 -15.82 1.12 -43.81
CA ALA A 640 -14.66 0.85 -42.96
C ALA A 640 -13.75 2.10 -42.85
N LYS A 641 -13.61 2.86 -43.94
CA LYS A 641 -12.87 4.12 -43.95
C LYS A 641 -13.52 5.17 -43.06
N VAL A 642 -14.83 5.38 -43.18
CA VAL A 642 -15.60 6.31 -42.34
C VAL A 642 -15.52 5.91 -40.87
N TYR A 643 -15.63 4.61 -40.56
CA TYR A 643 -15.49 4.14 -39.18
C TYR A 643 -14.10 4.44 -38.61
N ALA A 644 -13.02 4.16 -39.37
CA ALA A 644 -11.66 4.44 -38.93
C ALA A 644 -11.41 5.94 -38.71
N LEU A 645 -11.90 6.81 -39.62
CA LEU A 645 -11.83 8.26 -39.44
C LEU A 645 -12.62 8.73 -38.20
N LYS A 646 -13.79 8.14 -37.94
CA LYS A 646 -14.57 8.43 -36.72
C LYS A 646 -13.78 8.05 -35.46
N GLN A 647 -13.09 6.91 -35.45
CA GLN A 647 -12.23 6.53 -34.31
C GLN A 647 -11.04 7.48 -34.16
N ALA A 648 -10.38 7.87 -35.26
CA ALA A 648 -9.27 8.83 -35.22
C ALA A 648 -9.71 10.18 -34.64
N ALA A 649 -10.87 10.71 -35.07
CA ALA A 649 -11.45 11.94 -34.54
C ALA A 649 -11.75 11.84 -33.03
N LEU A 650 -12.32 10.72 -32.57
CA LEU A 650 -12.58 10.49 -31.15
C LEU A 650 -11.30 10.56 -30.30
N TRP A 651 -10.23 9.88 -30.73
CA TRP A 651 -8.97 9.90 -29.98
C TRP A 651 -8.30 11.28 -30.01
N LYS A 652 -8.46 12.03 -31.11
CA LYS A 652 -8.00 13.42 -31.21
C LYS A 652 -8.73 14.33 -30.22
N GLU A 653 -10.05 14.23 -30.15
CA GLU A 653 -10.88 15.03 -29.24
C GLU A 653 -10.51 14.75 -27.77
N LEU A 654 -10.29 13.48 -27.42
CA LEU A 654 -9.83 13.10 -26.07
C LEU A 654 -8.43 13.65 -25.75
N GLU A 655 -7.53 13.70 -26.74
CA GLU A 655 -6.21 14.30 -26.60
C GLU A 655 -6.26 15.81 -26.33
N GLU A 656 -7.03 16.53 -27.16
CA GLU A 656 -7.21 17.98 -27.06
C GLU A 656 -7.82 18.34 -25.71
N ASN A 657 -8.89 17.63 -25.32
CA ASN A 657 -9.55 17.83 -24.03
C ASN A 657 -8.62 17.54 -22.85
N ALA A 658 -7.80 16.48 -22.91
CA ALA A 658 -6.79 16.21 -21.88
C ALA A 658 -5.73 17.32 -21.79
N GLY A 659 -5.35 17.91 -22.93
CA GLY A 659 -4.44 19.06 -22.98
C GLY A 659 -5.03 20.31 -22.34
N GLU A 660 -6.28 20.63 -22.66
CA GLU A 660 -7.02 21.77 -22.08
C GLU A 660 -7.14 21.63 -20.55
N GLN A 661 -7.63 20.49 -20.06
CA GLN A 661 -7.78 20.25 -18.61
C GLN A 661 -6.46 20.39 -17.85
N TRP A 662 -5.35 19.92 -18.44
CA TRP A 662 -4.03 20.04 -17.83
C TRP A 662 -3.54 21.49 -17.80
N ASN A 663 -3.71 22.23 -18.90
CA ASN A 663 -3.34 23.64 -18.96
C ASN A 663 -4.15 24.48 -17.96
N ASP A 664 -5.46 24.24 -17.85
CA ASP A 664 -6.33 24.89 -16.88
C ASP A 664 -5.91 24.59 -15.45
N THR A 665 -5.53 23.34 -15.19
CA THR A 665 -5.01 22.91 -13.88
C THR A 665 -3.72 23.66 -13.54
N LEU A 666 -2.75 23.72 -14.46
CA LEU A 666 -1.52 24.47 -14.25
C LEU A 666 -1.80 25.97 -14.05
N ALA A 667 -2.69 26.57 -14.85
CA ALA A 667 -3.07 27.97 -14.73
C ALA A 667 -3.68 28.28 -13.36
N SER A 668 -4.51 27.38 -12.81
CA SER A 668 -5.11 27.52 -11.48
C SER A 668 -4.09 27.50 -10.34
N LEU A 669 -2.88 26.98 -10.57
CA LEU A 669 -1.82 26.80 -9.59
C LEU A 669 -0.72 27.88 -9.67
N LEU A 670 -0.65 28.68 -10.75
CA LEU A 670 0.33 29.75 -10.93
C LEU A 670 0.41 30.75 -9.76
N PRO A 671 -0.70 31.18 -9.13
CA PRO A 671 -0.63 32.09 -7.97
C PRO A 671 0.04 31.47 -6.74
N VAL A 672 0.08 30.15 -6.63
CA VAL A 672 0.62 29.41 -5.48
C VAL A 672 2.11 29.10 -5.66
N SER A 673 2.61 29.03 -6.90
CA SER A 673 4.00 28.62 -7.20
C SER A 673 5.08 29.67 -6.87
N HIS A 674 4.73 30.96 -6.84
CA HIS A 674 5.70 32.05 -6.62
C HIS A 674 6.18 32.20 -5.16
N GLU A 675 5.50 31.58 -4.20
CA GLU A 675 5.85 31.63 -2.76
C GLU A 675 6.46 30.32 -2.23
N MET A 676 6.62 29.31 -3.09
CA MET A 676 7.07 27.98 -2.71
C MET A 676 8.58 27.86 -2.91
N PRO A 677 9.39 27.59 -1.88
CA PRO A 677 10.79 27.24 -2.06
C PRO A 677 10.89 26.05 -3.02
N ASP A 678 11.81 26.12 -3.98
CA ASP A 678 12.24 25.00 -4.83
C ASP A 678 13.08 24.00 -4.00
N ALA A 679 12.58 23.68 -2.80
CA ALA A 679 13.16 22.70 -1.90
C ALA A 679 12.81 21.32 -2.45
N THR A 680 13.47 20.97 -3.55
CA THR A 680 13.67 19.58 -3.91
C THR A 680 14.31 18.91 -2.69
N LEU A 681 13.52 18.14 -1.94
CA LEU A 681 13.99 17.28 -0.85
C LEU A 681 14.79 16.08 -1.40
N ASP A 682 15.49 16.30 -2.50
CA ASP A 682 16.39 15.35 -3.09
C ASP A 682 17.59 15.26 -2.15
N LEU A 683 17.48 14.36 -1.17
CA LEU A 683 18.53 14.08 -0.19
C LEU A 683 19.86 13.76 -0.89
N ASP A 684 19.80 13.31 -2.14
CA ASP A 684 20.94 13.02 -3.02
C ASP A 684 21.69 14.30 -3.48
N SER A 685 21.01 15.44 -3.59
CA SER A 685 21.59 16.68 -4.13
C SER A 685 22.41 17.47 -3.09
N HIS A 686 21.99 17.45 -1.82
CA HIS A 686 22.68 18.17 -0.75
C HIS A 686 23.97 17.49 -0.27
N GLY A 687 24.22 16.22 -0.63
CA GLY A 687 25.45 15.50 -0.30
C GLY A 687 26.65 15.82 -1.19
N ARG A 688 26.46 16.53 -2.32
CA ARG A 688 27.56 16.84 -3.26
C ARG A 688 28.12 18.25 -3.15
N SER A 689 27.47 19.15 -2.42
CA SER A 689 27.89 20.56 -2.33
C SER A 689 29.04 20.82 -1.36
N SER A 690 29.49 19.84 -0.56
CA SER A 690 30.53 20.03 0.46
C SER A 690 31.95 19.55 0.07
N VAL A 691 32.18 19.13 -1.19
CA VAL A 691 33.48 18.57 -1.63
C VAL A 691 34.19 19.45 -2.69
N LEU A 692 33.64 20.62 -3.04
CA LEU A 692 34.25 21.52 -4.04
C LEU A 692 34.61 22.92 -3.51
N SER A 693 34.82 23.07 -2.21
CA SER A 693 35.46 24.28 -1.65
C SER A 693 36.52 23.94 -0.59
N SER A 694 37.65 23.40 -1.04
CA SER A 694 38.95 23.52 -0.38
C SER A 694 40.08 23.25 -1.38
#